data_AF-A0A1J4KI08-F1
#
_entry.id   AF-A0A1J4KI08-F1
#
_cell.length_a   1.000
_cell.length_b   1.000
_cell.length_c   1.000
_cell.angle_alpha   90.00
_cell.angle_beta   90.00
_cell.angle_gamma   90.00
#
_symmetry.space_group_name_H-M   'P 1'
#
loop_
_entity.id
_entity.type
_entity.pdbx_description
1 polymer ?
#
loop_
_entity_poly.entity_id
_entity_poly.type
_entity_poly.pdbx_seq_one_letter_code
_entity_poly.pdbx_strand_id
1 'polypeptide(L)'
;MSKRLFKTGWKKYKALVVFTIHTVKLPQSFGDGFRVEWYRGNLHGQTEKVYCNDHSELVFENRFRFNTKFKINEKEKTIRPKYLSFVLKRFIFFYEKKKTYGKLQLNISTFLFFFSSSSSPLTSLFQLESPFVFFSFMLLTVQASCVESISNESTNTLTDYKNLTSSEYDSMYSLMSNEYDGEWDTSDPIFNNIFFENISSNHLINTNLSNNYHFFLNISQNDSNDDQNDSNDDFFFSNTDQSRLNDDLNNSIYFFFNICNSTKSQNQFPELSGFERISKTPKRSLKQLRNSSPYDFEVADTGNPYSQKISNFLAPRPKKVNLTQQGTINFLKSVLMEEWETITQFNNNQSLSFEFSRVPKSSSVIFAAICHSQILEEGKFSMSIFQQIEENFTTKFEVGKFIKSSQIDKFVVIIYLLALIKKESTKTNDKISSYRVNKIMNSISEAAFHTIDQFIKDFFYNFQCFIDDLLNAKNDSETLLYLFLEKFELFLSLFTRQDERGKFSEDIKSFLIRRFFEHFDAFLLNSVICSKRNCTFSNSVVWNSFASLLNTRYENSLTYFRESATVLQMSKQITQNPFCMNDICPHLTGPIILTLLKHQTSDEYHNEENDLSLFIKYTKNDSIVSDLQVQPLSWNRIEEIVMELNTENWKEFSFDQKTARVFPFLSDYFHVY
;
A
#
# COMPACT_ATOMS: atom_id res chain seq x y z
N MET A 1 36.15 -31.29 -48.47
CA MET A 1 36.24 -31.03 -47.01
C MET A 1 35.01 -31.57 -46.31
N SER A 2 35.16 -32.51 -45.38
CA SER A 2 34.01 -33.02 -44.59
C SER A 2 33.67 -32.04 -43.47
N LYS A 3 32.42 -31.54 -43.43
CA LYS A 3 31.91 -30.76 -42.30
C LYS A 3 31.77 -31.70 -41.10
N ARG A 4 32.77 -31.75 -40.23
CA ARG A 4 32.67 -32.40 -38.91
C ARG A 4 31.57 -31.70 -38.11
N LEU A 5 30.36 -32.26 -38.17
CA LEU A 5 29.25 -31.90 -37.29
C LEU A 5 29.71 -32.17 -35.85
N PHE A 6 30.05 -31.10 -35.12
CA PHE A 6 30.30 -31.17 -33.69
C PHE A 6 29.04 -31.74 -33.04
N LYS A 7 29.12 -32.98 -32.54
CA LYS A 7 28.06 -33.58 -31.72
C LYS A 7 27.91 -32.73 -30.46
N THR A 8 26.97 -31.78 -30.50
CA THR A 8 26.58 -31.01 -29.32
C THR A 8 26.24 -31.99 -28.20
N GLY A 9 26.75 -31.78 -26.98
CA GLY A 9 26.74 -32.76 -25.89
C GLY A 9 25.35 -33.11 -25.30
N TRP A 10 24.28 -32.71 -25.98
CA TRP A 10 22.90 -32.75 -25.52
C TRP A 10 22.17 -34.00 -26.02
N LYS A 11 21.87 -34.95 -25.12
CA LYS A 11 20.95 -36.06 -25.41
C LYS A 11 19.50 -35.68 -25.07
N LYS A 12 18.54 -36.32 -25.73
CA LYS A 12 17.10 -36.11 -25.53
C LYS A 12 16.50 -37.28 -24.74
N TYR A 13 15.91 -37.02 -23.59
CA TYR A 13 15.25 -38.03 -22.74
C TYR A 13 13.73 -37.82 -22.77
N LYS A 14 12.96 -38.90 -22.94
CA LYS A 14 11.50 -38.86 -22.73
C LYS A 14 11.24 -38.84 -21.22
N ALA A 15 10.27 -38.05 -20.80
CA ALA A 15 9.86 -37.96 -19.40
C ALA A 15 8.34 -37.76 -19.32
N LEU A 16 7.75 -38.33 -18.27
CA LEU A 16 6.38 -38.06 -17.86
C LEU A 16 6.44 -36.97 -16.78
N VAL A 17 5.67 -35.89 -16.97
CA VAL A 17 5.44 -34.88 -15.94
C VAL A 17 4.05 -35.11 -15.38
N VAL A 18 3.95 -35.21 -14.06
CA VAL A 18 2.69 -35.30 -13.32
C VAL A 18 2.65 -34.14 -12.33
N PHE A 19 1.53 -33.45 -12.24
CA PHE A 19 1.34 -32.41 -11.23
C PHE A 19 -0.10 -32.37 -10.72
N THR A 20 -0.28 -31.91 -9.49
CA THR A 20 -1.58 -31.62 -8.87
C THR A 20 -1.62 -30.16 -8.47
N ILE A 21 -2.73 -29.49 -8.80
CA ILE A 21 -3.06 -28.16 -8.30
C ILE A 21 -3.94 -28.38 -7.07
N HIS A 22 -3.41 -28.13 -5.88
CA HIS A 22 -4.13 -28.36 -4.62
C HIS A 22 -5.03 -27.18 -4.31
N THR A 23 -4.41 -26.06 -3.94
CA THR A 23 -5.10 -24.82 -3.57
C THR A 23 -4.44 -23.59 -4.20
N VAL A 24 -5.21 -22.51 -4.31
CA VAL A 24 -4.69 -21.16 -4.52
C VAL A 24 -5.19 -20.27 -3.40
N LYS A 25 -4.29 -19.74 -2.58
CA LYS A 25 -4.60 -18.74 -1.56
C LYS A 25 -4.61 -17.35 -2.20
N LEU A 26 -5.75 -16.68 -2.12
CA LEU A 26 -5.96 -15.30 -2.52
C LEU A 26 -5.66 -14.36 -1.34
N PRO A 27 -5.39 -13.06 -1.60
CA PRO A 27 -5.12 -12.09 -0.54
C PRO A 27 -6.36 -11.68 0.26
N GLN A 28 -7.55 -11.85 -0.32
CA GLN A 28 -8.85 -11.57 0.28
C GLN A 28 -9.89 -12.52 -0.32
N SER A 29 -11.07 -12.61 0.31
CA SER A 29 -12.16 -13.40 -0.23
C SER A 29 -12.87 -12.65 -1.36
N PHE A 30 -13.38 -13.41 -2.33
CA PHE A 30 -14.07 -12.91 -3.51
C PHE A 30 -15.29 -13.78 -3.78
N GLY A 31 -16.45 -13.17 -4.01
CA GLY A 31 -17.67 -13.87 -4.46
C GLY A 31 -17.63 -14.35 -5.91
N ASP A 32 -16.61 -13.95 -6.67
CA ASP A 32 -16.37 -14.39 -8.04
C ASP A 32 -15.86 -15.83 -8.09
N GLY A 33 -16.09 -16.51 -9.21
CA GLY A 33 -15.52 -17.84 -9.44
C GLY A 33 -14.20 -17.77 -10.19
N PHE A 34 -13.31 -18.74 -9.95
CA PHE A 34 -11.96 -18.79 -10.47
C PHE A 34 -11.66 -20.13 -11.16
N ARG A 35 -10.71 -20.12 -12.10
CA ARG A 35 -10.19 -21.32 -12.79
C ARG A 35 -8.70 -21.19 -13.01
N VAL A 36 -7.93 -22.28 -12.90
CA VAL A 36 -6.54 -22.33 -13.35
C VAL A 36 -6.44 -23.01 -14.71
N GLU A 37 -5.91 -22.28 -15.68
CA GLU A 37 -5.49 -22.79 -16.99
C GLU A 37 -3.98 -23.10 -16.94
N TRP A 38 -3.51 -24.12 -17.67
CA TRP A 38 -2.08 -24.41 -17.80
C TRP A 38 -1.68 -24.69 -19.24
N TYR A 39 -0.43 -24.37 -19.58
CA TYR A 39 0.10 -24.36 -20.94
C TYR A 39 1.54 -24.88 -21.01
N ARG A 40 1.82 -25.75 -21.99
CA ARG A 40 3.15 -26.30 -22.27
C ARG A 40 3.43 -26.43 -23.77
N GLY A 41 3.55 -25.30 -24.45
CA GLY A 41 3.56 -25.28 -25.92
C GLY A 41 2.14 -25.50 -26.41
N ASN A 42 1.92 -26.48 -27.29
CA ASN A 42 0.58 -26.80 -27.80
C ASN A 42 -0.27 -27.61 -26.81
N LEU A 43 0.35 -28.20 -25.78
CA LEU A 43 -0.38 -28.90 -24.71
C LEU A 43 -0.98 -27.88 -23.74
N HIS A 44 -2.24 -28.04 -23.40
CA HIS A 44 -2.94 -27.18 -22.45
C HIS A 44 -3.98 -27.97 -21.66
N GLY A 45 -4.53 -27.36 -20.61
CA GLY A 45 -5.64 -27.92 -19.83
C GLY A 45 -6.13 -26.91 -18.80
N GLN A 46 -7.22 -27.23 -18.11
CA GLN A 46 -7.83 -26.33 -17.13
C GLN A 46 -8.47 -27.11 -15.98
N THR A 47 -8.61 -26.44 -14.82
CA THR A 47 -9.40 -26.91 -13.68
C THR A 47 -10.91 -26.71 -13.93
N GLU A 48 -11.73 -27.17 -13.00
CA GLU A 48 -13.10 -26.66 -12.89
C GLU A 48 -13.14 -25.21 -12.34
N LYS A 49 -14.33 -24.60 -12.38
CA LYS A 49 -14.57 -23.26 -11.80
C LYS A 49 -14.92 -23.46 -10.32
N VAL A 50 -14.15 -22.84 -9.43
CA VAL A 50 -14.33 -22.92 -7.97
C VAL A 50 -14.51 -21.52 -7.38
N TYR A 51 -15.04 -21.43 -6.16
CA TYR A 51 -15.28 -20.16 -5.46
C TYR A 51 -14.40 -20.07 -4.22
N CYS A 52 -14.16 -18.86 -3.74
CA CYS A 52 -13.37 -18.65 -2.53
C CYS A 52 -14.13 -19.14 -1.29
N ASN A 53 -13.44 -19.82 -0.37
CA ASN A 53 -13.96 -20.13 0.95
C ASN A 53 -13.72 -18.97 1.94
N ASP A 54 -14.20 -19.14 3.18
CA ASP A 54 -14.07 -18.14 4.25
C ASP A 54 -12.60 -17.81 4.61
N HIS A 55 -11.65 -18.69 4.26
CA HIS A 55 -10.21 -18.51 4.47
C HIS A 55 -9.48 -17.87 3.28
N SER A 56 -10.22 -17.36 2.28
CA SER A 56 -9.69 -16.83 1.02
C SER A 56 -8.91 -17.85 0.18
N GLU A 57 -9.31 -19.12 0.23
CA GLU A 57 -8.67 -20.21 -0.51
C GLU A 57 -9.59 -20.83 -1.58
N LEU A 58 -9.02 -21.05 -2.75
CA LEU A 58 -9.61 -21.77 -3.87
C LEU A 58 -9.09 -23.21 -3.86
N VAL A 59 -9.95 -24.20 -3.58
CA VAL A 59 -9.57 -25.61 -3.52
C VAL A 59 -9.90 -26.30 -4.85
N PHE A 60 -8.91 -26.95 -5.48
CA PHE A 60 -9.04 -27.58 -6.79
C PHE A 60 -8.79 -29.10 -6.79
N GLU A 61 -7.74 -29.57 -6.11
CA GLU A 61 -7.27 -30.97 -6.12
C GLU A 61 -7.18 -31.64 -7.51
N ASN A 62 -7.03 -30.86 -8.58
CA ASN A 62 -7.04 -31.38 -9.94
C ASN A 62 -5.63 -31.86 -10.36
N ARG A 63 -5.52 -33.14 -10.74
CA ARG A 63 -4.27 -33.80 -11.16
C ARG A 63 -4.17 -33.94 -12.67
N PHE A 64 -3.03 -33.54 -13.23
CA PHE A 64 -2.72 -33.56 -14.66
C PHE A 64 -1.44 -34.37 -14.94
N ARG A 65 -1.32 -34.90 -16.16
CA ARG A 65 -0.11 -35.60 -16.63
C ARG A 65 0.17 -35.30 -18.10
N PHE A 66 1.44 -35.12 -18.48
CA PHE A 66 1.82 -34.99 -19.89
C PHE A 66 3.23 -35.52 -20.18
N ASN A 67 3.43 -35.99 -21.41
CA ASN A 67 4.73 -36.47 -21.89
C ASN A 67 5.57 -35.32 -22.46
N THR A 68 6.87 -35.28 -22.17
CA THR A 68 7.79 -34.29 -22.72
C THR A 68 9.19 -34.86 -23.00
N LYS A 69 10.01 -34.13 -23.76
CA LYS A 69 11.41 -34.51 -24.08
C LYS A 69 12.42 -33.52 -23.50
N PHE A 70 13.10 -33.83 -22.40
CA PHE A 70 14.17 -33.00 -21.84
C PHE A 70 15.45 -33.10 -22.67
N LYS A 71 16.28 -32.05 -22.65
CA LYS A 71 17.64 -32.08 -23.20
C LYS A 71 18.62 -32.01 -22.04
N ILE A 72 19.52 -32.99 -21.92
CA ILE A 72 20.52 -33.09 -20.85
C ILE A 72 21.90 -33.09 -21.48
N ASN A 73 22.80 -32.24 -20.99
CA ASN A 73 24.21 -32.25 -21.34
C ASN A 73 24.94 -33.18 -20.37
N GLU A 74 25.32 -34.36 -20.86
CA GLU A 74 25.93 -35.39 -20.00
C GLU A 74 27.31 -35.00 -19.48
N LYS A 75 28.03 -34.12 -20.18
CA LYS A 75 29.37 -33.67 -19.77
C LYS A 75 29.33 -32.69 -18.62
N GLU A 76 28.43 -31.70 -18.71
CA GLU A 76 28.26 -30.65 -17.70
C GLU A 76 27.28 -31.04 -16.59
N LYS A 77 26.54 -32.14 -16.76
CA LYS A 77 25.39 -32.55 -15.94
C LYS A 77 24.29 -31.48 -15.87
N THR A 78 24.19 -30.61 -16.89
CA THR A 78 23.19 -29.54 -16.98
C THR A 78 21.95 -29.99 -17.75
N ILE A 79 20.76 -29.58 -17.29
CA ILE A 79 19.48 -29.83 -17.96
C ILE A 79 19.01 -28.52 -18.58
N ARG A 80 18.62 -28.53 -19.86
CA ARG A 80 18.08 -27.31 -20.49
C ARG A 80 16.72 -26.96 -19.87
N PRO A 81 16.51 -25.73 -19.39
CA PRO A 81 15.25 -25.30 -18.80
C PRO A 81 14.04 -25.59 -19.67
N LYS A 82 12.93 -25.90 -19.00
CA LYS A 82 11.62 -26.11 -19.60
C LYS A 82 10.57 -25.51 -18.70
N TYR A 83 9.79 -24.60 -19.26
CA TYR A 83 8.74 -23.92 -18.53
C TYR A 83 7.36 -24.55 -18.77
N LEU A 84 6.59 -24.69 -17.70
CA LEU A 84 5.15 -24.96 -17.66
C LEU A 84 4.51 -23.67 -17.13
N SER A 85 3.54 -23.12 -17.85
CA SER A 85 2.87 -21.88 -17.46
C SER A 85 1.49 -22.18 -16.88
N PHE A 86 1.12 -21.48 -15.83
CA PHE A 86 -0.22 -21.48 -15.23
C PHE A 86 -0.80 -20.06 -15.30
N VAL A 87 -2.11 -19.95 -15.47
CA VAL A 87 -2.87 -18.69 -15.52
C VAL A 87 -4.11 -18.86 -14.66
N LEU A 88 -4.23 -18.08 -13.60
CA LEU A 88 -5.45 -17.99 -12.80
C LEU A 88 -6.39 -16.97 -13.46
N LYS A 89 -7.58 -17.42 -13.83
CA LYS A 89 -8.67 -16.62 -14.40
C LYS A 89 -9.73 -16.36 -13.34
N ARG A 90 -10.19 -15.11 -13.23
CA ARG A 90 -11.37 -14.68 -12.45
C ARG A 90 -12.54 -14.49 -13.42
N PHE A 91 -13.74 -14.92 -13.02
CA PHE A 91 -14.98 -14.77 -13.78
C PHE A 91 -15.91 -13.83 -13.01
N ILE A 92 -15.94 -12.57 -13.41
CA ILE A 92 -16.67 -11.52 -12.69
C ILE A 92 -18.18 -11.75 -12.87
N PHE A 93 -18.90 -11.99 -11.77
CA PHE A 93 -20.27 -12.51 -11.78
C PHE A 93 -21.24 -11.68 -12.63
N PHE A 94 -21.17 -10.35 -12.54
CA PHE A 94 -22.10 -9.42 -13.20
C PHE A 94 -21.92 -9.27 -14.73
N TYR A 95 -20.80 -9.72 -15.29
CA TYR A 95 -20.45 -9.42 -16.69
C TYR A 95 -20.08 -10.65 -17.53
N GLU A 96 -20.03 -11.84 -16.93
CA GLU A 96 -19.48 -13.09 -17.51
C GLU A 96 -18.04 -12.99 -18.06
N LYS A 97 -17.37 -11.83 -17.89
CA LYS A 97 -16.04 -11.56 -18.41
C LYS A 97 -14.99 -12.35 -17.62
N LYS A 98 -14.20 -13.14 -18.35
CA LYS A 98 -12.94 -13.72 -17.87
C LYS A 98 -11.85 -12.64 -17.83
N LYS A 99 -11.19 -12.45 -16.69
CA LYS A 99 -9.98 -11.62 -16.57
C LYS A 99 -8.82 -12.45 -16.04
N THR A 100 -7.58 -12.04 -16.35
CA THR A 100 -6.39 -12.73 -15.86
C THR A 100 -5.97 -12.17 -14.51
N TYR A 101 -6.11 -12.96 -13.44
CA TYR A 101 -5.80 -12.54 -12.07
C TYR A 101 -4.32 -12.78 -11.71
N GLY A 102 -3.77 -13.93 -12.09
CA GLY A 102 -2.38 -14.29 -11.77
C GLY A 102 -1.74 -15.22 -12.80
N LYS A 103 -0.41 -15.25 -12.86
CA LYS A 103 0.38 -16.12 -13.74
C LYS A 103 1.53 -16.77 -12.97
N LEU A 104 1.92 -17.99 -13.33
CA LEU A 104 3.10 -18.66 -12.76
C LEU A 104 3.85 -19.38 -13.88
N GLN A 105 5.17 -19.18 -13.96
CA GLN A 105 6.02 -19.89 -14.92
C GLN A 105 7.01 -20.83 -14.21
N LEU A 106 6.67 -22.12 -14.15
CA LEU A 106 7.44 -23.13 -13.44
C LEU A 106 8.49 -23.81 -14.32
N ASN A 107 9.77 -23.77 -13.93
CA ASN A 107 10.82 -24.51 -14.62
C ASN A 107 10.82 -26.01 -14.25
N ILE A 108 9.97 -26.81 -14.91
CA ILE A 108 9.84 -28.26 -14.69
C ILE A 108 11.14 -29.08 -14.86
N SER A 109 12.26 -28.50 -15.33
CA SER A 109 13.55 -29.20 -15.35
C SER A 109 14.20 -29.38 -13.97
N THR A 110 13.82 -28.57 -12.96
CA THR A 110 14.35 -28.72 -11.59
C THR A 110 13.75 -29.93 -10.86
N PHE A 111 12.59 -30.40 -11.32
CA PHE A 111 11.88 -31.57 -10.77
C PHE A 111 12.27 -32.88 -11.46
N LEU A 112 13.21 -32.83 -12.41
CA LEU A 112 13.71 -34.01 -13.11
C LEU A 112 14.87 -34.63 -12.32
N PHE A 113 14.55 -35.61 -11.48
CA PHE A 113 15.51 -36.34 -10.64
C PHE A 113 16.40 -37.28 -11.46
N PHE A 114 17.28 -36.73 -12.30
CA PHE A 114 18.20 -37.48 -13.16
C PHE A 114 19.52 -37.87 -12.46
N PHE A 115 19.87 -37.21 -11.36
CA PHE A 115 21.13 -37.42 -10.63
C PHE A 115 20.94 -37.74 -9.13
N SER A 116 19.69 -37.87 -8.68
CA SER A 116 19.32 -38.00 -7.27
C SER A 116 18.35 -39.16 -7.08
N SER A 117 18.62 -40.03 -6.11
CA SER A 117 18.00 -41.35 -5.94
C SER A 117 16.52 -41.34 -5.53
N SER A 118 15.96 -40.18 -5.19
CA SER A 118 14.61 -40.01 -4.68
C SER A 118 13.71 -39.37 -5.74
N SER A 119 12.90 -40.17 -6.43
CA SER A 119 11.93 -39.69 -7.44
C SER A 119 10.60 -39.20 -6.83
N SER A 120 10.60 -38.82 -5.55
CA SER A 120 9.41 -38.41 -4.81
C SER A 120 8.77 -37.14 -5.41
N PRO A 121 7.43 -37.06 -5.48
CA PRO A 121 6.76 -35.83 -5.86
C PRO A 121 7.11 -34.70 -4.86
N LEU A 122 7.37 -33.50 -5.38
CA LEU A 122 7.68 -32.33 -4.55
C LEU A 122 6.45 -31.43 -4.44
N THR A 123 5.89 -31.32 -3.24
CA THR A 123 4.86 -30.33 -2.90
C THR A 123 5.53 -29.02 -2.49
N SER A 124 5.11 -27.89 -3.05
CA SER A 124 5.68 -26.57 -2.76
C SER A 124 4.69 -25.46 -3.06
N LEU A 125 4.85 -24.34 -2.35
CA LEU A 125 4.06 -23.13 -2.52
C LEU A 125 4.75 -22.21 -3.55
N PHE A 126 4.02 -21.79 -4.58
CA PHE A 126 4.53 -20.96 -5.66
C PHE A 126 3.78 -19.63 -5.72
N GLN A 127 4.52 -18.52 -5.70
CA GLN A 127 3.94 -17.18 -5.85
C GLN A 127 3.42 -16.96 -7.29
N LEU A 128 2.23 -16.37 -7.40
CA LEU A 128 1.68 -15.91 -8.67
C LEU A 128 2.13 -14.47 -8.96
N GLU A 129 2.60 -14.24 -10.19
CA GLU A 129 2.77 -12.91 -10.78
C GLU A 129 1.39 -12.30 -11.02
N SER A 130 1.10 -11.17 -10.40
CA SER A 130 -0.15 -10.43 -10.54
C SER A 130 0.11 -8.91 -10.50
N PRO A 131 -0.81 -8.05 -10.98
CA PRO A 131 -0.68 -6.60 -10.85
C PRO A 131 -0.96 -6.10 -9.43
N PHE A 132 -1.54 -6.93 -8.57
CA PHE A 132 -1.88 -6.58 -7.19
C PHE A 132 -0.63 -6.52 -6.31
N VAL A 133 -0.62 -5.65 -5.29
CA VAL A 133 0.52 -5.55 -4.36
C VAL A 133 0.59 -6.76 -3.41
N PHE A 134 -0.56 -7.38 -3.15
CA PHE A 134 -0.62 -8.62 -2.38
C PHE A 134 -0.28 -9.82 -3.27
N PHE A 135 0.47 -10.78 -2.73
CA PHE A 135 0.81 -11.99 -3.46
C PHE A 135 -0.22 -13.09 -3.24
N SER A 136 -0.72 -13.66 -4.34
CA SER A 136 -1.44 -14.93 -4.30
C SER A 136 -0.46 -16.09 -4.41
N PHE A 137 -0.78 -17.21 -3.77
CA PHE A 137 0.10 -18.38 -3.71
C PHE A 137 -0.62 -19.65 -4.16
N MET A 138 0.02 -20.43 -5.02
CA MET A 138 -0.50 -21.68 -5.58
C MET A 138 0.27 -22.87 -4.99
N LEU A 139 -0.42 -23.77 -4.30
CA LEU A 139 0.16 -24.99 -3.76
C LEU A 139 0.14 -26.07 -4.84
N LEU A 140 1.32 -26.46 -5.32
CA LEU A 140 1.48 -27.47 -6.37
C LEU A 140 2.29 -28.66 -5.86
N THR A 141 1.87 -29.86 -6.22
CA THR A 141 2.71 -31.06 -6.17
C THR A 141 3.19 -31.38 -7.58
N VAL A 142 4.50 -31.50 -7.80
CA VAL A 142 5.08 -31.70 -9.12
C VAL A 142 6.12 -32.82 -9.11
N GLN A 143 6.06 -33.69 -10.12
CA GLN A 143 6.97 -34.81 -10.33
C GLN A 143 7.33 -34.91 -11.81
N ALA A 144 8.63 -35.03 -12.13
CA ALA A 144 9.07 -35.35 -13.48
C ALA A 144 9.96 -36.60 -13.45
N SER A 145 9.48 -37.70 -14.01
CA SER A 145 10.21 -38.97 -14.12
C SER A 145 10.68 -39.17 -15.56
N CYS A 146 11.96 -39.50 -15.74
CA CYS A 146 12.41 -40.04 -17.03
C CYS A 146 11.69 -41.36 -17.29
N VAL A 147 11.08 -41.48 -18.45
CA VAL A 147 10.64 -42.78 -18.96
C VAL A 147 11.89 -43.41 -19.56
N GLU A 148 12.61 -44.17 -18.74
CA GLU A 148 13.54 -45.16 -19.26
C GLU A 148 12.81 -46.00 -20.30
N SER A 149 13.53 -46.45 -21.33
CA SER A 149 12.91 -47.17 -22.45
C SER A 149 12.40 -48.53 -22.00
N ILE A 150 11.19 -48.55 -21.43
CA ILE A 150 10.41 -49.75 -21.18
C ILE A 150 10.40 -50.54 -22.48
N SER A 151 10.95 -51.73 -22.43
CA SER A 151 11.08 -52.65 -23.56
C SER A 151 9.70 -53.22 -23.91
N ASN A 152 8.90 -52.42 -24.62
CA ASN A 152 7.70 -52.75 -25.41
C ASN A 152 6.57 -53.62 -24.83
N GLU A 153 6.65 -54.11 -23.58
CA GLU A 153 5.69 -55.08 -23.05
C GLU A 153 4.84 -54.50 -21.91
N SER A 154 3.52 -54.75 -21.97
CA SER A 154 2.49 -54.44 -20.96
C SER A 154 1.97 -53.00 -20.79
N THR A 155 1.68 -52.28 -21.88
CA THR A 155 0.68 -51.18 -21.80
C THR A 155 -0.75 -51.75 -21.76
N ASN A 156 -1.43 -51.78 -20.59
CA ASN A 156 -2.91 -51.87 -20.54
C ASN A 156 -3.64 -51.59 -19.20
N THR A 157 -2.98 -51.20 -18.09
CA THR A 157 -3.64 -51.11 -16.75
C THR A 157 -3.58 -49.73 -16.06
N LEU A 158 -3.49 -48.63 -16.81
CA LEU A 158 -3.45 -47.26 -16.22
C LEU A 158 -4.39 -46.24 -16.91
N THR A 159 -5.59 -46.69 -17.26
CA THR A 159 -6.59 -45.98 -18.07
C THR A 159 -7.53 -45.05 -17.31
N ASP A 160 -7.70 -45.20 -15.98
CA ASP A 160 -8.74 -44.48 -15.23
C ASP A 160 -8.40 -43.02 -14.88
N TYR A 161 -7.22 -42.54 -15.28
CA TYR A 161 -6.89 -41.12 -15.23
C TYR A 161 -7.33 -40.43 -16.51
N LYS A 162 -8.29 -39.51 -16.41
CA LYS A 162 -8.84 -38.66 -17.50
C LYS A 162 -7.76 -38.30 -18.52
N ASN A 163 -7.67 -39.08 -19.59
CA ASN A 163 -6.88 -38.75 -20.77
C ASN A 163 -7.66 -37.73 -21.59
N LEU A 164 -7.79 -36.51 -21.07
CA LEU A 164 -8.28 -35.34 -21.80
C LEU A 164 -7.20 -34.90 -22.80
N THR A 165 -6.98 -35.75 -23.81
CA THR A 165 -6.34 -35.32 -25.06
C THR A 165 -7.33 -34.43 -25.80
N SER A 166 -6.86 -33.24 -26.18
CA SER A 166 -7.65 -32.03 -26.48
C SER A 166 -8.72 -32.10 -27.59
N SER A 167 -8.89 -33.22 -28.30
CA SER A 167 -9.72 -33.31 -29.50
C SER A 167 -11.21 -32.99 -29.34
N GLU A 168 -11.78 -33.17 -28.14
CA GLU A 168 -13.19 -32.84 -27.86
C GLU A 168 -13.41 -31.39 -27.41
N TYR A 169 -12.36 -30.68 -27.00
CA TYR A 169 -12.44 -29.27 -26.57
C TYR A 169 -11.89 -28.29 -27.62
N ASP A 170 -10.88 -28.70 -28.41
CA ASP A 170 -10.28 -27.88 -29.48
C ASP A 170 -11.34 -27.43 -30.52
N SER A 171 -12.30 -28.30 -30.83
CA SER A 171 -13.36 -28.04 -31.81
C SER A 171 -14.45 -27.07 -31.33
N MET A 172 -14.67 -26.93 -30.01
CA MET A 172 -15.67 -26.02 -29.47
C MET A 172 -15.10 -24.62 -29.19
N TYR A 173 -13.81 -24.51 -28.85
CA TYR A 173 -13.16 -23.22 -28.56
C TYR A 173 -12.62 -22.47 -29.79
N SER A 174 -12.29 -23.17 -30.89
CA SER A 174 -11.76 -22.53 -32.10
C SER A 174 -12.73 -21.56 -32.80
N LEU A 175 -14.01 -21.50 -32.39
CA LEU A 175 -15.02 -20.58 -32.91
C LEU A 175 -15.25 -19.34 -32.02
N MET A 176 -14.61 -19.24 -30.85
CA MET A 176 -14.75 -18.09 -29.94
C MET A 176 -13.43 -17.40 -29.56
N SER A 177 -12.30 -17.82 -30.13
CA SER A 177 -10.96 -17.41 -29.68
C SER A 177 -10.41 -16.11 -30.29
N ASN A 178 -11.25 -15.22 -30.85
CA ASN A 178 -10.82 -13.96 -31.47
C ASN A 178 -11.14 -12.70 -30.64
N GLU A 179 -11.79 -12.82 -29.49
CA GLU A 179 -12.14 -11.68 -28.64
C GLU A 179 -11.26 -11.57 -27.39
N TYR A 180 -10.34 -10.60 -27.42
CA TYR A 180 -9.77 -9.91 -26.24
C TYR A 180 -9.18 -10.76 -25.08
N ASP A 181 -8.52 -11.89 -25.37
CA ASP A 181 -7.66 -12.57 -24.38
C ASP A 181 -6.34 -11.82 -24.16
N GLY A 182 -6.33 -10.87 -23.21
CA GLY A 182 -5.09 -10.16 -22.85
C GLY A 182 -5.14 -9.32 -21.59
N GLU A 183 -6.32 -8.80 -21.21
CA GLU A 183 -6.41 -7.88 -20.08
C GLU A 183 -6.17 -8.59 -18.74
N TRP A 184 -5.24 -8.01 -17.98
CA TRP A 184 -5.10 -8.28 -16.56
C TRP A 184 -6.36 -7.83 -15.82
N ASP A 185 -6.66 -8.50 -14.73
CA ASP A 185 -7.66 -8.00 -13.81
C ASP A 185 -7.12 -6.76 -13.09
N THR A 186 -7.51 -5.59 -13.57
CA THR A 186 -7.28 -4.28 -12.94
C THR A 186 -8.59 -3.70 -12.40
N SER A 187 -9.59 -4.54 -12.10
CA SER A 187 -10.88 -4.09 -11.54
C SER A 187 -10.71 -3.49 -10.15
N ASP A 188 -9.68 -3.94 -9.44
CA ASP A 188 -9.37 -3.52 -8.09
C ASP A 188 -8.18 -2.52 -8.13
N PRO A 189 -8.34 -1.27 -7.64
CA PRO A 189 -7.23 -0.34 -7.48
C PRO A 189 -6.18 -0.91 -6.51
N ILE A 190 -4.93 -0.84 -6.94
CA ILE A 190 -3.80 -1.60 -6.40
C ILE A 190 -3.28 -0.98 -5.08
N PHE A 191 -3.63 -1.51 -3.89
CA PHE A 191 -2.77 -1.36 -2.68
C PHE A 191 -2.93 -2.40 -1.53
N ASN A 192 -1.80 -3.06 -1.21
CA ASN A 192 -1.25 -3.64 0.05
C ASN A 192 -2.09 -4.33 1.16
N ASN A 193 -1.63 -5.55 1.57
CA ASN A 193 -1.22 -5.93 2.94
C ASN A 193 -1.02 -7.46 3.17
N ILE A 194 0.17 -7.85 3.63
CA ILE A 194 0.44 -9.20 4.17
C ILE A 194 -0.08 -9.28 5.62
N PHE A 195 -0.73 -10.40 5.99
CA PHE A 195 -0.61 -10.93 7.35
C PHE A 195 -0.43 -12.46 7.31
N PHE A 196 0.45 -12.96 8.17
CA PHE A 196 0.59 -14.38 8.52
C PHE A 196 0.12 -14.53 9.97
N GLU A 197 -0.76 -15.50 10.22
CA GLU A 197 -1.01 -15.96 11.59
C GLU A 197 0.16 -16.81 12.09
N ASN A 198 0.37 -16.79 13.41
CA ASN A 198 0.89 -17.98 14.09
C ASN A 198 0.33 -18.07 15.51
N ILE A 199 -0.02 -19.29 15.91
CA ILE A 199 -0.76 -19.61 17.13
C ILE A 199 0.21 -19.73 18.32
N SER A 200 -0.08 -19.06 19.43
CA SER A 200 0.02 -19.69 20.77
C SER A 200 -0.69 -18.88 21.85
N SER A 201 -1.72 -19.49 22.44
CA SER A 201 -2.36 -19.08 23.68
C SER A 201 -1.40 -19.10 24.88
N ASN A 202 -1.51 -18.12 25.78
CA ASN A 202 -1.47 -18.38 27.22
C ASN A 202 -2.12 -17.26 28.04
N HIS A 203 -2.91 -17.64 29.04
CA HIS A 203 -3.50 -16.73 30.02
C HIS A 203 -2.43 -16.05 30.88
N LEU A 204 -2.65 -14.77 31.21
CA LEU A 204 -2.73 -14.31 32.61
C LEU A 204 -3.37 -12.92 32.67
N ILE A 205 -4.66 -12.90 33.01
CA ILE A 205 -5.35 -11.67 33.42
C ILE A 205 -4.86 -11.33 34.82
N ASN A 206 -4.36 -10.11 35.01
CA ASN A 206 -4.02 -9.60 36.35
C ASN A 206 -4.63 -8.20 36.54
N THR A 207 -5.97 -8.16 36.57
CA THR A 207 -6.76 -6.95 36.82
C THR A 207 -6.96 -6.72 38.31
N ASN A 208 -6.18 -5.81 38.90
CA ASN A 208 -6.53 -5.15 40.15
C ASN A 208 -7.14 -3.79 39.84
N LEU A 209 -8.47 -3.72 39.74
CA LEU A 209 -9.23 -2.49 39.98
C LEU A 209 -10.61 -2.87 40.50
N SER A 210 -10.77 -2.71 41.81
CA SER A 210 -11.99 -2.99 42.55
C SER A 210 -12.91 -1.78 42.55
N ASN A 211 -14.17 -1.97 42.13
CA ASN A 211 -15.35 -1.84 42.99
C ASN A 211 -16.64 -1.47 42.24
N ASN A 212 -17.72 -2.17 42.62
CA ASN A 212 -19.10 -1.70 42.71
C ASN A 212 -19.77 -1.15 41.44
N TYR A 213 -20.56 -2.01 40.78
CA TYR A 213 -22.01 -1.79 40.74
C TYR A 213 -22.75 -3.12 40.96
N HIS A 214 -23.87 -3.06 41.70
CA HIS A 214 -24.63 -4.23 42.14
C HIS A 214 -25.73 -4.60 41.13
N PHE A 215 -26.02 -5.89 41.05
CA PHE A 215 -27.15 -6.46 40.30
C PHE A 215 -28.50 -5.82 40.63
N PHE A 216 -29.34 -5.67 39.60
CA PHE A 216 -30.75 -6.07 39.68
C PHE A 216 -31.11 -6.90 38.44
N LEU A 217 -31.27 -8.21 38.64
CA LEU A 217 -32.11 -9.03 37.77
C LEU A 217 -33.56 -8.83 38.21
N ASN A 218 -34.47 -8.66 37.25
CA ASN A 218 -35.88 -8.94 37.51
C ASN A 218 -36.44 -9.74 36.34
N ILE A 219 -36.90 -10.94 36.65
CA ILE A 219 -37.62 -11.82 35.73
C ILE A 219 -39.10 -11.63 36.03
N SER A 220 -39.90 -11.36 35.00
CA SER A 220 -41.34 -11.64 35.03
C SER A 220 -41.77 -12.19 33.68
N GLN A 221 -42.29 -13.42 33.69
CA GLN A 221 -42.95 -14.08 32.57
C GLN A 221 -44.42 -13.64 32.46
N ASN A 222 -45.15 -14.21 31.47
CA ASN A 222 -46.62 -14.22 31.33
C ASN A 222 -47.25 -12.86 30.89
N ASP A 223 -48.42 -12.77 30.24
CA ASP A 223 -49.33 -13.66 29.45
C ASP A 223 -50.32 -12.72 28.71
N SER A 224 -51.03 -13.05 27.62
CA SER A 224 -50.90 -14.04 26.52
C SER A 224 -51.95 -13.65 25.43
N ASN A 225 -52.06 -14.41 24.32
CA ASN A 225 -53.15 -14.33 23.31
C ASN A 225 -53.18 -13.00 22.50
N ASP A 226 -53.96 -12.84 21.42
CA ASP A 226 -54.41 -13.69 20.29
C ASP A 226 -54.81 -12.68 19.19
N ASP A 227 -54.66 -13.02 17.91
CA ASP A 227 -55.73 -12.96 16.90
C ASP A 227 -55.21 -13.01 15.46
N GLN A 228 -55.96 -13.74 14.65
CA GLN A 228 -55.83 -13.79 13.20
C GLN A 228 -56.49 -12.55 12.58
N ASN A 229 -56.04 -12.13 11.40
CA ASN A 229 -56.97 -11.91 10.29
C ASN A 229 -56.25 -11.82 8.94
N ASP A 230 -56.84 -12.47 7.94
CA ASP A 230 -56.46 -12.36 6.54
C ASP A 230 -56.87 -11.00 5.95
N SER A 231 -56.09 -10.50 5.00
CA SER A 231 -56.67 -9.97 3.76
C SER A 231 -55.69 -10.03 2.60
N ASN A 232 -56.11 -10.72 1.54
CA ASN A 232 -55.50 -10.61 0.21
C ASN A 232 -55.75 -9.20 -0.34
N ASP A 233 -54.85 -8.69 -1.17
CA ASP A 233 -55.25 -7.86 -2.31
C ASP A 233 -54.24 -8.04 -3.47
N ASP A 234 -54.74 -8.62 -4.57
CA ASP A 234 -54.04 -8.65 -5.86
C ASP A 234 -54.11 -7.26 -6.51
N PHE A 235 -52.97 -6.68 -6.92
CA PHE A 235 -53.01 -5.59 -7.90
C PHE A 235 -51.96 -5.68 -9.02
N PHE A 236 -52.42 -5.28 -10.20
CA PHE A 236 -51.83 -5.55 -11.51
C PHE A 236 -50.47 -4.92 -11.78
N PHE A 237 -49.63 -5.66 -12.51
CA PHE A 237 -48.54 -5.08 -13.31
C PHE A 237 -49.09 -4.14 -14.40
N SER A 238 -48.47 -2.96 -14.55
CA SER A 238 -48.53 -2.17 -15.77
C SER A 238 -47.13 -1.95 -16.34
N ASN A 239 -46.95 -2.36 -17.61
CA ASN A 239 -45.72 -2.12 -18.37
C ASN A 239 -45.74 -0.72 -18.98
N THR A 240 -44.73 0.11 -18.70
CA THR A 240 -44.35 1.24 -19.56
C THR A 240 -42.89 1.64 -19.35
N ASP A 241 -42.24 2.06 -20.45
CA ASP A 241 -41.05 2.92 -20.51
C ASP A 241 -39.66 2.39 -20.06
N GLN A 242 -39.19 1.32 -20.72
CA GLN A 242 -37.75 1.11 -20.96
C GLN A 242 -37.33 1.56 -22.37
N SER A 243 -37.08 2.87 -22.59
CA SER A 243 -36.31 3.35 -23.77
C SER A 243 -35.88 4.83 -23.69
N ARG A 244 -34.93 5.19 -22.80
CA ARG A 244 -34.25 6.52 -22.83
C ARG A 244 -33.01 6.70 -21.92
N LEU A 245 -32.15 5.68 -21.78
CA LEU A 245 -30.97 5.74 -20.87
C LEU A 245 -29.62 5.28 -21.46
N ASN A 246 -29.51 5.12 -22.79
CA ASN A 246 -28.29 4.62 -23.43
C ASN A 246 -27.41 5.68 -24.12
N ASP A 247 -27.86 6.94 -24.23
CA ASP A 247 -27.13 7.95 -25.02
C ASP A 247 -26.13 8.80 -24.19
N ASP A 248 -26.34 8.96 -22.89
CA ASP A 248 -25.47 9.80 -22.05
C ASP A 248 -24.19 9.10 -21.55
N LEU A 249 -24.09 7.76 -21.62
CA LEU A 249 -22.92 7.02 -21.13
C LEU A 249 -21.69 7.12 -22.06
N ASN A 250 -21.89 7.46 -23.34
CA ASN A 250 -20.84 7.36 -24.37
C ASN A 250 -19.92 8.59 -24.46
N ASN A 251 -20.31 9.75 -23.91
CA ASN A 251 -19.55 10.99 -24.08
C ASN A 251 -18.39 11.14 -23.07
N SER A 252 -18.43 10.47 -21.92
CA SER A 252 -17.39 10.59 -20.88
C SER A 252 -16.13 9.77 -21.14
N ILE A 253 -16.19 8.76 -22.02
CA ILE A 253 -15.07 7.83 -22.28
C ILE A 253 -14.07 8.38 -23.31
N TYR A 254 -14.49 9.30 -24.19
CA TYR A 254 -13.65 9.79 -25.30
C TYR A 254 -12.53 10.76 -24.90
N PHE A 255 -12.56 11.35 -23.70
CA PHE A 255 -11.59 12.37 -23.31
C PHE A 255 -10.26 11.79 -22.77
N PHE A 256 -10.27 10.60 -22.18
CA PHE A 256 -9.09 10.02 -21.54
C PHE A 256 -8.05 9.41 -22.50
N PHE A 257 -8.43 9.13 -23.76
CA PHE A 257 -7.55 8.40 -24.70
C PHE A 257 -6.53 9.26 -25.46
N ASN A 258 -6.66 10.59 -25.45
CA ASN A 258 -5.86 11.48 -26.32
C ASN A 258 -4.59 12.08 -25.70
N ILE A 259 -4.27 11.78 -24.44
CA ILE A 259 -3.07 12.36 -23.77
C ILE A 259 -1.86 11.41 -23.78
N CYS A 260 -2.04 10.10 -23.93
CA CYS A 260 -0.97 9.11 -23.79
C CYS A 260 -0.22 8.72 -25.08
N ASN A 261 -0.46 9.38 -26.22
CA ASN A 261 0.15 9.04 -27.52
C ASN A 261 1.11 10.13 -28.07
N SER A 262 2.13 10.52 -27.28
CA SER A 262 3.35 11.08 -27.88
C SER A 262 4.61 10.70 -27.08
N THR A 263 5.45 9.84 -27.69
CA THR A 263 6.92 9.71 -27.58
C THR A 263 7.36 8.35 -28.13
N LYS A 264 7.73 8.31 -29.42
CA LYS A 264 8.42 7.16 -30.03
C LYS A 264 9.74 7.61 -30.65
N SER A 265 10.77 6.79 -30.45
CA SER A 265 12.13 6.89 -31.03
C SER A 265 12.97 8.09 -30.53
N GLN A 266 14.30 8.04 -30.48
CA GLN A 266 15.26 7.11 -31.12
C GLN A 266 16.35 6.62 -30.15
N ASN A 267 16.83 5.39 -30.35
CA ASN A 267 18.09 4.89 -29.77
C ASN A 267 19.24 5.11 -30.75
N GLN A 268 20.32 5.77 -30.34
CA GLN A 268 21.65 5.63 -30.95
C GLN A 268 22.74 5.66 -29.88
N PHE A 269 23.57 4.62 -29.84
CA PHE A 269 24.86 4.60 -29.15
C PHE A 269 25.94 5.25 -30.03
N PRO A 270 27.02 5.75 -29.42
CA PRO A 270 28.34 5.35 -29.92
C PRO A 270 29.28 4.83 -28.81
N GLU A 271 30.13 3.87 -29.20
CA GLU A 271 31.33 3.45 -28.46
C GLU A 271 32.51 4.43 -28.68
N LEU A 272 33.68 4.06 -28.12
CA LEU A 272 35.07 4.61 -28.24
C LEU A 272 35.52 5.31 -26.94
N SER A 273 36.47 4.83 -26.11
CA SER A 273 37.82 4.22 -26.27
C SER A 273 38.98 5.24 -26.13
N GLY A 274 39.96 4.94 -25.25
CA GLY A 274 41.19 5.72 -25.04
C GLY A 274 41.52 5.82 -23.53
N PHE A 275 42.51 5.08 -23.00
CA PHE A 275 43.90 5.52 -22.74
C PHE A 275 43.98 6.83 -21.90
N GLU A 276 44.75 6.93 -20.82
CA GLU A 276 46.14 6.47 -20.69
C GLU A 276 46.60 6.20 -19.23
N ARG A 277 47.77 5.55 -19.05
CA ARG A 277 48.46 5.38 -17.75
C ARG A 277 49.37 6.59 -17.49
N ILE A 278 49.57 6.98 -16.23
CA ILE A 278 50.90 7.39 -15.73
C ILE A 278 51.02 7.15 -14.20
N SER A 279 52.21 6.70 -13.82
CA SER A 279 52.64 6.38 -12.46
C SER A 279 53.30 7.56 -11.74
N LYS A 280 53.23 7.60 -10.38
CA LYS A 280 54.43 7.47 -9.49
C LYS A 280 54.10 7.76 -8.02
N THR A 281 54.65 6.94 -7.13
CA THR A 281 54.81 7.20 -5.69
C THR A 281 55.97 8.16 -5.42
N PRO A 282 56.07 8.71 -4.20
CA PRO A 282 57.28 8.38 -3.43
C PRO A 282 57.04 8.09 -1.93
N LYS A 283 57.96 7.30 -1.36
CA LYS A 283 58.07 7.00 0.08
C LYS A 283 58.96 8.05 0.78
N ARG A 284 58.62 8.45 2.02
CA ARG A 284 59.52 8.92 3.10
C ARG A 284 58.84 8.57 4.44
N SER A 285 59.29 7.62 5.27
CA SER A 285 60.55 7.49 6.02
C SER A 285 60.56 8.26 7.36
N LEU A 286 60.21 7.55 8.44
CA LEU A 286 60.77 7.57 9.80
C LEU A 286 61.40 8.86 10.34
N LYS A 287 60.93 9.29 11.52
CA LYS A 287 61.83 9.52 12.68
C LYS A 287 61.09 9.37 14.02
N GLN A 288 61.76 8.70 14.96
CA GLN A 288 61.37 8.57 16.36
C GLN A 288 61.81 9.81 17.15
N LEU A 289 61.20 10.07 18.31
CA LEU A 289 61.85 10.71 19.45
C LEU A 289 61.25 10.20 20.77
N ARG A 290 62.06 10.21 21.84
CA ARG A 290 61.84 9.53 23.13
C ARG A 290 61.75 10.53 24.29
N ASN A 291 60.88 10.20 25.26
CA ASN A 291 61.05 10.25 26.73
C ASN A 291 61.28 11.58 27.52
N SER A 292 60.86 11.49 28.80
CA SER A 292 61.20 12.29 30.00
C SER A 292 60.51 13.67 30.14
N SER A 293 60.15 14.19 31.33
CA SER A 293 60.17 13.67 32.73
C SER A 293 59.18 14.49 33.62
N PRO A 294 59.04 14.27 34.96
CA PRO A 294 57.85 14.68 35.76
C PRO A 294 58.05 15.90 36.71
N TYR A 295 57.23 15.98 37.77
CA TYR A 295 56.90 17.07 38.73
C TYR A 295 55.64 17.88 38.30
N ASP A 296 54.49 17.77 38.99
CA ASP A 296 54.11 18.28 40.34
C ASP A 296 53.92 19.80 40.33
N PHE A 297 52.89 20.43 40.92
CA PHE A 297 51.71 20.01 41.70
C PHE A 297 50.66 21.15 41.56
N GLU A 298 49.35 20.90 41.72
CA GLU A 298 48.37 21.73 42.47
C GLU A 298 46.89 21.51 42.09
N VAL A 299 46.05 21.76 43.09
CA VAL A 299 44.65 21.34 43.25
C VAL A 299 43.65 22.26 42.52
N ALA A 300 42.72 21.68 41.74
CA ALA A 300 41.42 22.31 41.46
C ALA A 300 40.34 21.27 41.05
N ASP A 301 39.15 21.44 41.63
CA ASP A 301 37.82 20.91 41.28
C ASP A 301 37.64 19.49 40.70
N THR A 302 36.79 18.71 41.38
CA THR A 302 36.24 17.43 40.89
C THR A 302 35.15 17.65 39.83
N GLY A 303 35.55 18.14 38.65
CA GLY A 303 34.72 18.15 37.45
C GLY A 303 34.58 16.76 36.83
N ASN A 304 33.37 16.39 36.41
CA ASN A 304 33.08 15.09 35.77
C ASN A 304 33.91 14.90 34.48
N PRO A 305 34.82 13.90 34.41
CA PRO A 305 35.77 13.76 33.29
C PRO A 305 35.14 13.30 31.97
N TYR A 306 33.82 13.04 31.92
CA TYR A 306 33.12 12.67 30.69
C TYR A 306 32.57 13.84 29.87
N SER A 307 32.44 15.06 30.41
CA SER A 307 31.86 16.19 29.63
C SER A 307 32.87 16.93 28.74
N GLN A 308 34.17 16.91 29.07
CA GLN A 308 35.19 17.70 28.35
C GLN A 308 35.78 17.03 27.08
N LYS A 309 35.39 15.79 26.74
CA LYS A 309 35.91 15.10 25.53
C LYS A 309 35.11 15.32 24.25
N ILE A 310 33.95 15.98 24.31
CA ILE A 310 33.07 16.20 23.14
C ILE A 310 33.32 17.59 22.50
N SER A 311 33.74 18.60 23.27
CA SER A 311 33.96 19.97 22.77
C SER A 311 35.11 20.13 21.76
N ASN A 312 36.03 19.17 21.68
CA ASN A 312 37.15 19.19 20.73
C ASN A 312 36.86 18.47 19.39
N PHE A 313 35.64 17.99 19.16
CA PHE A 313 35.19 17.42 17.88
C PHE A 313 34.45 18.43 16.98
N LEU A 314 34.84 19.71 17.03
CA LEU A 314 34.51 20.67 15.98
C LEU A 314 35.30 20.32 14.71
N ALA A 315 34.76 19.38 13.93
CA ALA A 315 35.29 19.01 12.63
C ALA A 315 35.56 20.26 11.77
N PRO A 316 36.67 20.31 11.03
CA PRO A 316 36.99 21.47 10.20
C PRO A 316 35.82 21.75 9.26
N ARG A 317 35.34 23.01 9.24
CA ARG A 317 34.16 23.40 8.45
C ARG A 317 34.33 22.94 7.01
N PRO A 318 33.32 22.27 6.42
CA PRO A 318 33.45 21.70 5.09
C PRO A 318 33.79 22.75 4.05
N LYS A 319 34.58 22.34 3.04
CA LYS A 319 35.02 23.25 1.98
C LYS A 319 33.82 23.63 1.12
N LYS A 320 33.27 24.83 1.35
CA LYS A 320 32.10 25.37 0.63
C LYS A 320 32.31 25.30 -0.88
N VAL A 321 31.52 24.45 -1.54
CA VAL A 321 31.51 24.33 -3.01
C VAL A 321 30.59 25.41 -3.58
N ASN A 322 31.09 26.20 -4.53
CA ASN A 322 30.28 27.17 -5.26
C ASN A 322 29.57 26.47 -6.43
N LEU A 323 28.45 25.79 -6.13
CA LEU A 323 27.55 25.26 -7.14
C LEU A 323 26.81 26.39 -7.88
N THR A 324 26.68 26.24 -9.20
CA THR A 324 25.76 27.05 -10.01
C THR A 324 24.32 26.60 -9.78
N GLN A 325 23.31 27.39 -10.19
CA GLN A 325 21.89 27.00 -10.11
C GLN A 325 21.64 25.58 -10.67
N GLN A 326 22.06 25.32 -11.91
CA GLN A 326 21.86 24.01 -12.53
C GLN A 326 22.69 22.92 -11.84
N GLY A 327 23.88 23.26 -11.32
CA GLY A 327 24.68 22.37 -10.49
C GLY A 327 23.94 21.94 -9.22
N THR A 328 23.31 22.88 -8.51
CA THR A 328 22.48 22.62 -7.33
C THR A 328 21.26 21.76 -7.65
N ILE A 329 20.52 22.07 -8.72
CA ILE A 329 19.35 21.28 -9.14
C ILE A 329 19.76 19.84 -9.47
N ASN A 330 20.83 19.67 -10.27
CA ASN A 330 21.33 18.34 -10.64
C ASN A 330 21.85 17.56 -9.43
N PHE A 331 22.53 18.23 -8.50
CA PHE A 331 23.04 17.63 -7.27
C PHE A 331 21.90 17.14 -6.37
N LEU A 332 20.95 18.00 -6.01
CA LEU A 332 19.81 17.62 -5.16
C LEU A 332 18.97 16.52 -5.83
N LYS A 333 18.74 16.61 -7.14
CA LYS A 333 18.09 15.54 -7.92
C LYS A 333 18.84 14.21 -7.84
N SER A 334 20.18 14.19 -7.93
CA SER A 334 20.95 12.95 -7.80
C SER A 334 20.80 12.31 -6.41
N VAL A 335 20.70 13.11 -5.35
CA VAL A 335 20.48 12.63 -3.99
C VAL A 335 19.07 12.05 -3.82
N LEU A 336 18.04 12.69 -4.37
CA LEU A 336 16.65 12.20 -4.28
C LEU A 336 16.33 10.95 -5.13
N MET A 337 17.22 10.59 -6.05
CA MET A 337 17.08 9.42 -6.94
C MET A 337 17.84 8.18 -6.44
N GLU A 338 18.70 8.31 -5.42
CA GLU A 338 19.47 7.21 -4.82
C GLU A 338 18.70 6.59 -3.64
N GLU A 339 18.62 5.26 -3.56
CA GLU A 339 17.99 4.52 -2.44
C GLU A 339 18.93 4.54 -1.20
N TRP A 340 18.73 5.46 -0.25
CA TRP A 340 19.61 5.61 0.93
C TRP A 340 19.33 4.59 2.03
N GLU A 341 18.04 4.25 2.21
CA GLU A 341 17.58 3.10 2.99
C GLU A 341 17.48 1.86 2.08
N THR A 342 18.53 1.04 2.06
CA THR A 342 18.38 -0.37 1.70
C THR A 342 17.84 -1.09 2.93
N ILE A 343 16.54 -1.41 2.95
CA ILE A 343 16.01 -2.38 3.91
C ILE A 343 16.60 -3.74 3.55
N THR A 344 17.74 -4.07 4.15
CA THR A 344 18.36 -5.39 4.05
C THR A 344 17.41 -6.40 4.67
N GLN A 345 16.81 -7.24 3.85
CA GLN A 345 15.91 -8.32 4.29
C GLN A 345 16.64 -9.28 5.23
N PHE A 346 16.59 -9.00 6.54
CA PHE A 346 17.15 -9.86 7.56
C PHE A 346 16.24 -11.07 7.73
N ASN A 347 16.69 -12.21 7.19
CA ASN A 347 16.16 -13.56 7.45
C ASN A 347 14.63 -13.70 7.45
N ASN A 348 14.04 -13.63 6.26
CA ASN A 348 12.76 -14.22 5.83
C ASN A 348 11.44 -13.94 6.57
N ASN A 349 11.41 -13.43 7.81
CA ASN A 349 10.15 -13.18 8.54
C ASN A 349 10.11 -11.86 9.35
N GLN A 350 11.24 -11.17 9.56
CA GLN A 350 11.23 -9.87 10.24
C GLN A 350 11.23 -8.72 9.22
N SER A 351 10.05 -8.14 9.00
CA SER A 351 9.93 -6.86 8.31
C SER A 351 10.49 -5.75 9.21
N LEU A 352 11.73 -5.33 8.92
CA LEU A 352 12.39 -4.20 9.58
C LEU A 352 11.51 -2.95 9.52
N SER A 353 10.94 -2.58 10.66
CA SER A 353 10.44 -1.23 10.91
C SER A 353 11.60 -0.31 11.26
N PHE A 354 11.45 0.99 10.97
CA PHE A 354 12.40 2.01 11.38
C PHE A 354 12.61 2.00 12.90
N GLU A 355 13.85 2.21 13.34
CA GLU A 355 14.16 2.41 14.76
C GLU A 355 13.81 3.86 15.11
N PHE A 356 12.60 4.13 15.59
CA PHE A 356 12.10 5.49 15.89
C PHE A 356 12.89 6.23 16.98
N SER A 357 13.74 5.51 17.72
CA SER A 357 14.74 6.12 18.59
C SER A 357 15.82 6.91 17.83
N ARG A 358 15.91 6.75 16.50
CA ARG A 358 16.96 7.30 15.63
C ARG A 358 16.38 8.01 14.42
N VAL A 359 17.11 9.05 13.99
CA VAL A 359 16.84 9.76 12.74
C VAL A 359 17.08 8.81 11.56
N PRO A 360 16.14 8.66 10.61
CA PRO A 360 16.34 7.84 9.41
C PRO A 360 17.55 8.27 8.58
N LYS A 361 18.26 7.32 7.99
CA LYS A 361 19.47 7.59 7.20
C LYS A 361 19.15 8.45 5.98
N SER A 362 18.02 8.20 5.32
CA SER A 362 17.53 9.04 4.21
C SER A 362 17.32 10.50 4.63
N SER A 363 16.70 10.75 5.79
CA SER A 363 16.47 12.11 6.32
C SER A 363 17.80 12.83 6.54
N SER A 364 18.77 12.16 7.19
CA SER A 364 20.10 12.70 7.43
C SER A 364 20.85 13.05 6.15
N VAL A 365 20.82 12.19 5.13
CA VAL A 365 21.54 12.44 3.86
C VAL A 365 20.91 13.57 3.06
N ILE A 366 19.56 13.60 2.97
CA ILE A 366 18.86 14.67 2.27
C ILE A 366 19.10 16.01 2.98
N PHE A 367 19.08 16.03 4.32
CA PHE A 367 19.41 17.23 5.10
C PHE A 367 20.87 17.68 4.88
N ALA A 368 21.84 16.76 4.91
CA ALA A 368 23.23 17.06 4.59
C ALA A 368 23.40 17.65 3.17
N ALA A 369 22.64 17.17 2.19
CA ALA A 369 22.63 17.73 0.83
C ALA A 369 22.03 19.15 0.78
N ILE A 370 20.95 19.40 1.53
CA ILE A 370 20.37 20.76 1.69
C ILE A 370 21.42 21.70 2.32
N CYS A 371 22.13 21.27 3.36
CA CYS A 371 23.22 22.06 3.96
C CYS A 371 24.39 22.29 2.97
N HIS A 372 24.86 21.24 2.29
CA HIS A 372 26.00 21.33 1.37
C HIS A 372 25.72 22.21 0.16
N SER A 373 24.48 22.18 -0.36
CA SER A 373 24.03 23.04 -1.47
C SER A 373 23.87 24.51 -1.09
N GLN A 374 23.84 24.81 0.22
CA GLN A 374 23.69 26.17 0.77
C GLN A 374 22.41 26.90 0.33
N ILE A 375 21.35 26.19 -0.11
CA ILE A 375 20.11 26.82 -0.60
C ILE A 375 19.42 27.69 0.46
N LEU A 376 19.60 27.34 1.74
CA LEU A 376 19.08 28.06 2.90
C LEU A 376 19.90 29.33 3.26
N GLU A 377 21.15 29.47 2.78
CA GLU A 377 21.99 30.64 3.09
C GLU A 377 21.50 31.91 2.34
N GLU A 378 21.35 33.00 3.09
CA GLU A 378 21.03 34.31 2.53
C GLU A 378 22.14 34.81 1.60
N GLY A 379 21.76 35.53 0.54
CA GLY A 379 22.69 36.05 -0.48
C GLY A 379 23.32 35.02 -1.41
N LYS A 380 23.27 33.71 -1.11
CA LYS A 380 23.89 32.65 -1.96
C LYS A 380 23.27 32.54 -3.36
N PHE A 381 21.94 32.66 -3.42
CA PHE A 381 21.15 32.67 -4.65
C PHE A 381 20.21 33.88 -4.62
N SER A 382 19.79 34.41 -5.78
CA SER A 382 18.68 35.38 -5.83
C SER A 382 17.36 34.70 -5.46
N MET A 383 16.32 35.48 -5.13
CA MET A 383 15.01 34.92 -4.78
C MET A 383 14.41 34.09 -5.92
N SER A 384 14.51 34.57 -7.16
CA SER A 384 14.02 33.87 -8.35
C SER A 384 14.75 32.56 -8.62
N ILE A 385 16.08 32.53 -8.41
CA ILE A 385 16.87 31.30 -8.52
C ILE A 385 16.51 30.33 -7.40
N PHE A 386 16.32 30.82 -6.17
CA PHE A 386 15.89 30.00 -5.04
C PHE A 386 14.53 29.34 -5.30
N GLN A 387 13.53 30.09 -5.79
CA GLN A 387 12.21 29.56 -6.14
C GLN A 387 12.30 28.45 -7.19
N GLN A 388 13.07 28.67 -8.27
CA GLN A 388 13.28 27.64 -9.30
C GLN A 388 13.99 26.38 -8.77
N ILE A 389 14.92 26.53 -7.81
CA ILE A 389 15.57 25.38 -7.15
C ILE A 389 14.57 24.65 -6.23
N GLU A 390 13.76 25.40 -5.48
CA GLU A 390 12.75 24.86 -4.56
C GLU A 390 11.65 24.10 -5.30
N GLU A 391 11.05 24.68 -6.34
CA GLU A 391 10.06 24.01 -7.20
C GLU A 391 10.63 22.71 -7.78
N ASN A 392 11.84 22.74 -8.35
CA ASN A 392 12.49 21.55 -8.90
C ASN A 392 12.82 20.51 -7.82
N PHE A 393 13.19 20.94 -6.61
CA PHE A 393 13.42 20.05 -5.48
C PHE A 393 12.11 19.37 -5.06
N THR A 394 11.05 20.13 -4.83
CA THR A 394 9.73 19.65 -4.39
C THR A 394 9.15 18.63 -5.38
N THR A 395 9.07 18.95 -6.67
CA THR A 395 8.59 18.00 -7.70
C THR A 395 9.47 16.75 -7.86
N LYS A 396 10.73 16.78 -7.39
CA LYS A 396 11.62 15.60 -7.38
C LYS A 396 11.61 14.87 -6.04
N PHE A 397 11.17 15.52 -4.97
CA PHE A 397 10.99 14.95 -3.64
C PHE A 397 9.73 14.08 -3.60
N GLU A 398 8.62 14.55 -4.17
CA GLU A 398 7.37 13.78 -4.27
C GLU A 398 7.58 12.45 -5.03
N VAL A 399 8.25 12.50 -6.19
CA VAL A 399 8.52 11.35 -7.08
C VAL A 399 9.83 10.62 -6.72
N GLY A 400 10.52 11.08 -5.66
CA GLY A 400 11.83 10.56 -5.26
C GLY A 400 11.79 9.09 -4.83
N LYS A 401 12.87 8.37 -5.13
CA LYS A 401 13.06 6.95 -4.76
C LYS A 401 14.01 6.77 -3.58
N PHE A 402 14.16 7.79 -2.74
CA PHE A 402 15.12 7.76 -1.63
C PHE A 402 14.86 6.64 -0.61
N ILE A 403 13.65 6.06 -0.62
CA ILE A 403 13.22 4.93 0.20
C ILE A 403 12.52 3.92 -0.70
N LYS A 404 12.81 2.64 -0.50
CA LYS A 404 12.21 1.51 -1.23
C LYS A 404 11.21 0.73 -0.36
N SER A 405 10.33 1.43 0.33
CA SER A 405 9.43 0.82 1.32
C SER A 405 8.05 1.49 1.35
N SER A 406 7.31 1.32 2.44
CA SER A 406 5.90 1.70 2.51
C SER A 406 5.67 3.21 2.55
N GLN A 407 4.44 3.65 2.29
CA GLN A 407 4.07 5.07 2.40
C GLN A 407 4.24 5.60 3.84
N ILE A 408 3.98 4.78 4.86
CA ILE A 408 4.21 5.20 6.25
C ILE A 408 5.70 5.42 6.54
N ASP A 409 6.59 4.54 6.05
CA ASP A 409 8.04 4.76 6.16
C ASP A 409 8.48 6.06 5.45
N LYS A 410 7.90 6.33 4.28
CA LYS A 410 8.13 7.59 3.54
C LYS A 410 7.67 8.79 4.36
N PHE A 411 6.49 8.75 4.96
CA PHE A 411 6.02 9.79 5.87
C PHE A 411 6.98 9.99 7.05
N VAL A 412 7.48 8.90 7.66
CA VAL A 412 8.46 8.95 8.75
C VAL A 412 9.74 9.69 8.33
N VAL A 413 10.36 9.32 7.21
CA VAL A 413 11.55 10.02 6.69
C VAL A 413 11.27 11.50 6.43
N ILE A 414 10.07 11.85 5.96
CA ILE A 414 9.67 13.24 5.71
C ILE A 414 9.54 14.03 7.03
N ILE A 415 8.87 13.51 8.07
CA ILE A 415 8.73 14.22 9.35
C ILE A 415 10.08 14.41 10.07
N TYR A 416 10.99 13.44 10.00
CA TYR A 416 12.35 13.63 10.51
C TYR A 416 13.16 14.63 9.69
N LEU A 417 12.97 14.70 8.37
CA LEU A 417 13.60 15.74 7.54
C LEU A 417 13.09 17.14 7.90
N LEU A 418 11.78 17.29 8.12
CA LEU A 418 11.17 18.53 8.63
C LEU A 418 11.75 18.90 10.02
N ALA A 419 11.88 17.93 10.93
CA ALA A 419 12.50 18.13 12.25
C ALA A 419 13.96 18.58 12.15
N LEU A 420 14.75 17.97 11.27
CA LEU A 420 16.14 18.39 11.02
C LEU A 420 16.19 19.84 10.50
N ILE A 421 15.41 20.15 9.47
CA ILE A 421 15.37 21.50 8.88
C ILE A 421 14.95 22.54 9.94
N LYS A 422 13.92 22.26 10.74
CA LYS A 422 13.45 23.17 11.81
C LYS A 422 14.47 23.32 12.95
N LYS A 423 14.97 22.21 13.51
CA LYS A 423 15.80 22.20 14.74
C LYS A 423 17.27 22.54 14.51
N GLU A 424 17.82 22.26 13.33
CA GLU A 424 19.23 22.59 13.03
C GLU A 424 19.38 24.00 12.44
N SER A 425 18.37 24.51 11.72
CA SER A 425 18.43 25.89 11.19
C SER A 425 18.40 26.96 12.29
N THR A 426 17.74 26.69 13.42
CA THR A 426 17.75 27.57 14.60
C THR A 426 19.06 27.51 15.40
N LYS A 427 19.85 26.44 15.27
CA LYS A 427 21.18 26.32 15.91
C LYS A 427 22.28 27.04 15.12
N THR A 428 22.11 27.21 13.81
CA THR A 428 23.09 27.88 12.95
C THR A 428 22.96 29.40 12.98
N ASN A 429 24.08 30.12 13.09
CA ASN A 429 24.16 31.59 13.05
C ASN A 429 23.36 32.23 11.91
N ASP A 430 23.03 33.51 12.10
CA ASP A 430 22.31 34.55 11.30
C ASP A 430 22.37 34.54 9.74
N LYS A 431 23.09 33.61 9.12
CA LYS A 431 23.21 33.45 7.66
C LYS A 431 22.09 32.63 7.03
N ILE A 432 21.25 31.94 7.81
CA ILE A 432 20.11 31.19 7.28
C ILE A 432 18.89 32.10 7.16
N SER A 433 18.31 32.14 5.97
CA SER A 433 17.09 32.91 5.70
C SER A 433 15.87 32.15 6.22
N SER A 434 15.21 32.71 7.24
CA SER A 434 13.97 32.16 7.83
C SER A 434 12.86 31.98 6.79
N TYR A 435 12.74 32.91 5.83
CA TYR A 435 11.82 32.77 4.69
C TYR A 435 12.08 31.49 3.88
N ARG A 436 13.35 31.17 3.59
CA ARG A 436 13.71 29.99 2.78
C ARG A 436 13.48 28.69 3.52
N VAL A 437 13.78 28.69 4.83
CA VAL A 437 13.45 27.57 5.73
C VAL A 437 11.95 27.31 5.69
N ASN A 438 11.13 28.34 5.96
CA ASN A 438 9.67 28.21 5.98
C ASN A 438 9.11 27.78 4.61
N LYS A 439 9.62 28.33 3.49
CA LYS A 439 9.15 27.95 2.15
C LYS A 439 9.43 26.47 1.84
N ILE A 440 10.64 25.97 2.14
CA ILE A 440 10.98 24.55 1.95
C ILE A 440 10.21 23.66 2.94
N MET A 441 10.06 24.07 4.20
CA MET A 441 9.26 23.35 5.21
C MET A 441 7.82 23.17 4.75
N ASN A 442 7.18 24.21 4.19
CA ASN A 442 5.81 24.14 3.69
C ASN A 442 5.70 23.13 2.53
N SER A 443 6.56 23.25 1.50
CA SER A 443 6.54 22.33 0.35
C SER A 443 6.82 20.87 0.73
N ILE A 444 7.72 20.61 1.69
CA ILE A 444 7.98 19.26 2.21
C ILE A 444 6.81 18.77 3.08
N SER A 445 6.12 19.66 3.81
CA SER A 445 4.95 19.33 4.61
C SER A 445 3.75 18.93 3.74
N GLU A 446 3.53 19.61 2.61
CA GLU A 446 2.52 19.21 1.61
C GLU A 446 2.78 17.78 1.10
N ALA A 447 4.04 17.45 0.78
CA ALA A 447 4.43 16.08 0.43
C ALA A 447 4.25 15.06 1.58
N ALA A 448 4.43 15.49 2.84
CA ALA A 448 4.15 14.66 4.01
C ALA A 448 2.66 14.34 4.13
N PHE A 449 1.80 15.36 4.05
CA PHE A 449 0.35 15.22 4.08
C PHE A 449 -0.14 14.34 2.93
N HIS A 450 0.28 14.59 1.69
CA HIS A 450 -0.07 13.74 0.55
C HIS A 450 0.33 12.26 0.78
N THR A 451 1.51 12.01 1.35
CA THR A 451 2.00 10.66 1.62
C THR A 451 1.15 9.93 2.67
N ILE A 452 0.80 10.58 3.79
CA ILE A 452 -0.01 9.95 4.83
C ILE A 452 -1.50 9.86 4.44
N ASP A 453 -2.02 10.86 3.74
CA ASP A 453 -3.39 10.90 3.24
C ASP A 453 -3.63 9.78 2.22
N GLN A 454 -2.66 9.50 1.34
CA GLN A 454 -2.72 8.35 0.44
C GLN A 454 -2.71 7.04 1.21
N PHE A 455 -1.82 6.87 2.18
CA PHE A 455 -1.74 5.68 3.03
C PHE A 455 -3.05 5.39 3.79
N ILE A 456 -3.70 6.42 4.33
CA ILE A 456 -4.98 6.29 5.03
C ILE A 456 -6.09 5.88 4.06
N LYS A 457 -6.15 6.49 2.86
CA LYS A 457 -7.11 6.12 1.81
C LYS A 457 -6.91 4.68 1.32
N ASP A 458 -5.67 4.25 1.14
CA ASP A 458 -5.32 2.86 0.81
C ASP A 458 -5.75 1.90 1.94
N PHE A 459 -5.74 2.34 3.21
CA PHE A 459 -6.22 1.52 4.32
C PHE A 459 -7.75 1.38 4.35
N PHE A 460 -8.51 2.34 3.82
CA PHE A 460 -9.99 2.30 3.83
C PHE A 460 -10.60 1.17 3.00
N TYR A 461 -9.88 0.55 2.06
CA TYR A 461 -10.36 -0.68 1.41
C TYR A 461 -10.67 -1.80 2.42
N ASN A 462 -9.96 -1.86 3.55
CA ASN A 462 -10.22 -2.82 4.63
C ASN A 462 -11.54 -2.56 5.39
N PHE A 463 -12.14 -1.36 5.21
CA PHE A 463 -13.41 -0.97 5.83
C PHE A 463 -14.61 -1.08 4.89
N GLN A 464 -14.45 -1.40 3.59
CA GLN A 464 -15.57 -1.33 2.63
C GLN A 464 -16.80 -2.13 3.07
N CYS A 465 -16.63 -3.39 3.51
CA CYS A 465 -17.74 -4.22 3.99
C CYS A 465 -18.39 -3.62 5.26
N PHE A 466 -17.60 -3.07 6.18
CA PHE A 466 -18.11 -2.38 7.37
C PHE A 466 -18.93 -1.14 7.00
N ILE A 467 -18.46 -0.36 6.03
CA ILE A 467 -19.12 0.86 5.56
C ILE A 467 -20.45 0.50 4.88
N ASP A 468 -20.48 -0.56 4.07
CA ASP A 468 -21.72 -1.06 3.48
C ASP A 468 -22.70 -1.53 4.56
N ASP A 469 -22.24 -2.21 5.62
CA ASP A 469 -23.10 -2.65 6.73
C ASP A 469 -23.62 -1.47 7.58
N LEU A 470 -22.79 -0.46 7.83
CA LEU A 470 -23.15 0.78 8.53
C LEU A 470 -24.17 1.61 7.73
N LEU A 471 -23.91 1.83 6.45
CA LEU A 471 -24.78 2.67 5.60
C LEU A 471 -26.13 2.01 5.32
N ASN A 472 -26.19 0.68 5.20
CA ASN A 472 -27.43 -0.06 5.07
C ASN A 472 -28.09 -0.41 6.43
N ALA A 473 -27.50 0.03 7.56
CA ALA A 473 -27.97 -0.24 8.92
C ALA A 473 -28.29 -1.73 9.19
N LYS A 474 -27.47 -2.65 8.65
CA LYS A 474 -27.74 -4.10 8.71
C LYS A 474 -27.61 -4.69 10.13
N ASN A 475 -26.87 -3.99 10.99
CA ASN A 475 -26.56 -4.37 12.36
C ASN A 475 -26.85 -3.19 13.29
N ASP A 476 -27.02 -3.47 14.58
CA ASP A 476 -27.12 -2.42 15.61
C ASP A 476 -25.80 -1.65 15.78
N SER A 477 -25.87 -0.50 16.45
CA SER A 477 -24.72 0.40 16.63
C SER A 477 -23.59 -0.16 17.52
N GLU A 478 -23.86 -1.13 18.41
CA GLU A 478 -22.83 -1.77 19.24
C GLU A 478 -22.05 -2.83 18.42
N THR A 479 -22.77 -3.64 17.64
CA THR A 479 -22.18 -4.58 16.68
C THR A 479 -21.34 -3.85 15.63
N LEU A 480 -21.84 -2.72 15.09
CA LEU A 480 -21.08 -1.86 14.19
C LEU A 480 -19.83 -1.27 14.86
N LEU A 481 -19.92 -0.82 16.12
CA LEU A 481 -18.75 -0.37 16.88
C LEU A 481 -17.71 -1.50 17.03
N TYR A 482 -18.12 -2.73 17.33
CA TYR A 482 -17.20 -3.86 17.43
C TYR A 482 -16.47 -4.14 16.11
N LEU A 483 -17.21 -4.20 14.99
CA LEU A 483 -16.64 -4.41 13.66
C LEU A 483 -15.68 -3.28 13.25
N PHE A 484 -16.02 -2.03 13.56
CA PHE A 484 -15.12 -0.89 13.36
C PHE A 484 -13.83 -1.05 14.19
N LEU A 485 -13.97 -1.35 15.49
CA LEU A 485 -12.83 -1.49 16.40
C LEU A 485 -11.88 -2.61 15.96
N GLU A 486 -12.38 -3.74 15.47
CA GLU A 486 -11.54 -4.82 14.94
C GLU A 486 -10.63 -4.32 13.80
N LYS A 487 -11.18 -3.60 12.82
CA LYS A 487 -10.40 -3.06 11.69
C LYS A 487 -9.54 -1.87 12.10
N PHE A 488 -9.96 -1.09 13.09
CA PHE A 488 -9.20 0.03 13.61
C PHE A 488 -8.00 -0.42 14.47
N GLU A 489 -8.12 -1.50 15.24
CA GLU A 489 -6.98 -2.10 15.93
C GLU A 489 -5.93 -2.64 14.94
N LEU A 490 -6.33 -3.12 13.76
CA LEU A 490 -5.39 -3.43 12.68
C LEU A 490 -4.63 -2.18 12.21
N PHE A 491 -5.30 -1.02 12.07
CA PHE A 491 -4.64 0.26 11.78
C PHE A 491 -3.65 0.64 12.89
N LEU A 492 -4.08 0.59 14.16
CA LEU A 492 -3.22 0.89 15.30
C LEU A 492 -2.00 -0.05 15.39
N SER A 493 -2.16 -1.33 15.04
CA SER A 493 -1.09 -2.34 15.06
C SER A 493 0.11 -1.99 14.17
N LEU A 494 -0.11 -1.18 13.12
CA LEU A 494 0.94 -0.68 12.23
C LEU A 494 1.88 0.30 12.94
N PHE A 495 1.45 0.92 14.05
CA PHE A 495 2.20 1.92 14.82
C PHE A 495 2.57 1.46 16.24
N THR A 496 2.03 0.33 16.72
CA THR A 496 2.20 -0.17 18.09
C THR A 496 3.06 -1.43 18.20
N ARG A 497 3.76 -1.84 17.13
CA ARG A 497 4.65 -3.01 17.08
C ARG A 497 5.47 -3.17 18.38
N GLN A 498 5.41 -4.36 18.96
CA GLN A 498 5.73 -4.57 20.38
C GLN A 498 7.22 -4.39 20.72
N ASP A 499 8.12 -4.53 19.75
CA ASP A 499 9.55 -4.30 19.97
C ASP A 499 9.80 -2.87 20.46
N GLU A 500 10.38 -2.74 21.66
CA GLU A 500 10.59 -1.46 22.36
C GLU A 500 11.41 -0.43 21.56
N ARG A 501 12.10 -0.88 20.51
CA ARG A 501 12.93 -0.06 19.62
C ARG A 501 12.14 0.60 18.48
N GLY A 502 10.88 0.20 18.26
CA GLY A 502 10.08 0.54 17.08
C GLY A 502 8.78 1.30 17.38
N LYS A 503 8.58 1.83 18.59
CA LYS A 503 7.35 2.54 18.96
C LYS A 503 7.41 3.99 18.48
N PHE A 504 6.40 4.41 17.73
CA PHE A 504 6.10 5.82 17.51
C PHE A 504 5.87 6.54 18.85
N SER A 505 6.22 7.83 18.95
CA SER A 505 5.80 8.64 20.11
C SER A 505 4.27 8.76 20.16
N GLU A 506 3.72 8.98 21.35
CA GLU A 506 2.27 9.13 21.51
C GLU A 506 1.73 10.33 20.73
N ASP A 507 2.53 11.37 20.49
CA ASP A 507 2.14 12.53 19.68
C ASP A 507 1.98 12.16 18.19
N ILE A 508 2.89 11.35 17.64
CA ILE A 508 2.75 10.88 16.25
C ILE A 508 1.56 9.93 16.14
N LYS A 509 1.36 9.02 17.11
CA LYS A 509 0.17 8.15 17.12
C LYS A 509 -1.11 8.96 17.21
N SER A 510 -1.18 9.94 18.10
CA SER A 510 -2.34 10.83 18.27
C SER A 510 -2.63 11.61 16.99
N PHE A 511 -1.59 12.10 16.30
CA PHE A 511 -1.73 12.72 14.99
C PHE A 511 -2.28 11.74 13.94
N LEU A 512 -1.74 10.53 13.86
CA LEU A 512 -2.14 9.51 12.87
C LEU A 512 -3.58 9.05 13.11
N ILE A 513 -3.97 8.86 14.37
CA ILE A 513 -5.34 8.52 14.80
C ILE A 513 -6.31 9.63 14.42
N ARG A 514 -5.98 10.88 14.76
CA ARG A 514 -6.82 12.03 14.41
C ARG A 514 -6.93 12.19 12.89
N ARG A 515 -5.82 12.09 12.15
CA ARG A 515 -5.81 12.20 10.69
C ARG A 515 -6.63 11.07 10.05
N PHE A 516 -6.56 9.85 10.59
CA PHE A 516 -7.44 8.76 10.19
C PHE A 516 -8.91 9.14 10.34
N PHE A 517 -9.33 9.62 11.52
CA PHE A 517 -10.73 10.00 11.75
C PHE A 517 -11.20 11.16 10.86
N GLU A 518 -10.36 12.18 10.62
CA GLU A 518 -10.65 13.29 9.70
C GLU A 518 -10.93 12.80 8.26
N HIS A 519 -10.13 11.84 7.76
CA HIS A 519 -10.37 11.23 6.45
C HIS A 519 -11.56 10.26 6.46
N PHE A 520 -11.76 9.52 7.55
CA PHE A 520 -12.82 8.52 7.64
C PHE A 520 -14.20 9.17 7.70
N ASP A 521 -14.32 10.28 8.43
CA ASP A 521 -15.52 11.12 8.49
C ASP A 521 -15.89 11.68 7.11
N ALA A 522 -14.92 12.24 6.39
CA ALA A 522 -15.12 12.70 5.01
C ALA A 522 -15.44 11.54 4.04
N PHE A 523 -14.80 10.39 4.19
CA PHE A 523 -15.07 9.19 3.37
C PHE A 523 -16.49 8.65 3.60
N LEU A 524 -16.94 8.57 4.85
CA LEU A 524 -18.31 8.18 5.21
C LEU A 524 -19.32 9.15 4.60
N LEU A 525 -19.13 10.47 4.73
CA LEU A 525 -20.07 11.43 4.12
C LEU A 525 -20.09 11.34 2.59
N ASN A 526 -18.93 11.22 1.93
CA ASN A 526 -18.89 10.98 0.47
C ASN A 526 -19.62 9.68 0.10
N SER A 527 -19.51 8.64 0.92
CA SER A 527 -20.23 7.38 0.72
C SER A 527 -21.75 7.52 0.89
N VAL A 528 -22.22 8.30 1.89
CA VAL A 528 -23.65 8.67 2.05
C VAL A 528 -24.16 9.43 0.82
N ILE A 529 -23.42 10.45 0.35
CA ILE A 529 -23.80 11.27 -0.82
C ILE A 529 -23.98 10.38 -2.06
N CYS A 530 -23.07 9.43 -2.29
CA CYS A 530 -23.18 8.48 -3.41
C CYS A 530 -24.32 7.45 -3.24
N SER A 531 -24.76 7.17 -2.02
CA SER A 531 -25.65 6.05 -1.70
C SER A 531 -27.11 6.48 -1.53
N LYS A 532 -27.74 6.98 -2.60
CA LYS A 532 -29.12 7.54 -2.55
C LYS A 532 -30.13 6.67 -1.78
N ARG A 533 -30.12 5.33 -1.97
CA ARG A 533 -31.06 4.40 -1.33
C ARG A 533 -30.91 4.30 0.20
N ASN A 534 -29.80 4.77 0.74
CA ASN A 534 -29.42 4.57 2.13
C ASN A 534 -29.74 5.81 2.99
N CYS A 535 -30.11 6.93 2.36
CA CYS A 535 -30.54 8.15 3.01
C CYS A 535 -31.99 8.01 3.53
N THR A 536 -32.19 7.23 4.60
CA THR A 536 -33.49 7.10 5.27
C THR A 536 -33.42 7.73 6.67
N PHE A 537 -34.58 8.01 7.29
CA PHE A 537 -34.63 8.42 8.68
C PHE A 537 -34.13 7.28 9.58
N SER A 538 -34.59 6.04 9.37
CA SER A 538 -34.14 4.86 10.14
C SER A 538 -32.63 4.68 10.13
N ASN A 539 -31.98 4.73 8.96
CA ASN A 539 -30.53 4.53 8.85
C ASN A 539 -29.78 5.65 9.56
N SER A 540 -30.24 6.90 9.41
CA SER A 540 -29.62 8.05 10.07
C SER A 540 -29.62 7.93 11.61
N VAL A 541 -30.64 7.30 12.21
CA VAL A 541 -30.68 7.04 13.67
C VAL A 541 -29.53 6.10 14.06
N VAL A 542 -29.31 5.02 13.32
CA VAL A 542 -28.19 4.08 13.56
C VAL A 542 -26.84 4.77 13.36
N TRP A 543 -26.70 5.62 12.34
CA TRP A 543 -25.48 6.39 12.08
C TRP A 543 -25.13 7.35 13.23
N ASN A 544 -26.13 8.07 13.75
CA ASN A 544 -25.95 9.00 14.87
C ASN A 544 -25.59 8.26 16.18
N SER A 545 -26.26 7.13 16.45
CA SER A 545 -25.94 6.25 17.59
C SER A 545 -24.53 5.68 17.51
N PHE A 546 -24.11 5.17 16.34
CA PHE A 546 -22.74 4.71 16.09
C PHE A 546 -21.72 5.84 16.32
N ALA A 547 -21.94 7.03 15.76
CA ALA A 547 -21.05 8.18 15.93
C ALA A 547 -20.93 8.61 17.40
N SER A 548 -22.04 8.56 18.17
CA SER A 548 -22.05 8.86 19.60
C SER A 548 -21.28 7.85 20.45
N LEU A 549 -21.45 6.55 20.16
CA LEU A 549 -20.69 5.47 20.81
C LEU A 549 -19.19 5.58 20.51
N LEU A 550 -18.83 5.85 19.25
CA LEU A 550 -17.44 5.99 18.82
C LEU A 550 -16.77 7.21 19.47
N ASN A 551 -17.47 8.35 19.54
CA ASN A 551 -17.02 9.57 20.24
C ASN A 551 -16.87 9.37 21.76
N THR A 552 -17.46 8.31 22.33
CA THR A 552 -17.26 7.94 23.74
C THR A 552 -15.99 7.09 23.94
N ARG A 553 -15.50 6.42 22.88
CA ARG A 553 -14.26 5.61 22.90
C ARG A 553 -13.02 6.41 22.51
N TYR A 554 -13.16 7.30 21.53
CA TYR A 554 -12.11 8.19 21.06
C TYR A 554 -12.64 9.62 21.06
N GLU A 555 -11.87 10.59 21.53
CA GLU A 555 -12.24 12.03 21.56
C GLU A 555 -12.23 12.69 20.17
N ASN A 556 -12.58 11.93 19.12
CA ASN A 556 -12.66 12.36 17.73
C ASN A 556 -14.12 12.31 17.28
N SER A 557 -14.71 13.46 16.99
CA SER A 557 -16.07 13.53 16.44
C SER A 557 -16.07 13.25 14.94
N LEU A 558 -16.81 12.22 14.52
CA LEU A 558 -17.27 12.06 13.13
C LEU A 558 -18.28 13.18 12.83
N THR A 559 -17.76 14.37 12.58
CA THR A 559 -18.51 15.63 12.59
C THR A 559 -19.39 15.73 11.35
N TYR A 560 -18.82 15.47 10.18
CA TYR A 560 -19.51 15.47 8.90
C TYR A 560 -20.56 14.35 8.82
N PHE A 561 -20.20 13.13 9.22
CA PHE A 561 -21.11 11.99 9.20
C PHE A 561 -22.27 12.18 10.19
N ARG A 562 -21.99 12.63 11.42
CA ARG A 562 -23.03 12.94 12.40
C ARG A 562 -23.95 14.07 11.93
N GLU A 563 -23.40 15.17 11.41
CA GLU A 563 -24.23 16.26 10.85
C GLU A 563 -25.07 15.79 9.67
N SER A 564 -24.57 14.87 8.83
CA SER A 564 -25.36 14.30 7.73
C SER A 564 -26.53 13.44 8.22
N ALA A 565 -26.34 12.70 9.31
CA ALA A 565 -27.43 12.01 9.99
C ALA A 565 -28.45 13.00 10.57
N THR A 566 -27.99 14.06 11.24
CA THR A 566 -28.88 15.12 11.77
C THR A 566 -29.67 15.82 10.66
N VAL A 567 -29.10 16.05 9.48
CA VAL A 567 -29.81 16.62 8.32
C VAL A 567 -30.98 15.74 7.89
N LEU A 568 -30.81 14.42 7.85
CA LEU A 568 -31.90 13.47 7.52
C LEU A 568 -32.95 13.38 8.64
N GLN A 569 -32.53 13.47 9.91
CA GLN A 569 -33.44 13.47 11.07
C GLN A 569 -34.27 14.75 11.18
N MET A 570 -33.69 15.89 10.82
CA MET A 570 -34.30 17.23 10.96
C MET A 570 -34.76 17.81 9.61
N SER A 571 -34.93 16.98 8.58
CA SER A 571 -35.16 17.39 7.20
C SER A 571 -36.37 18.33 7.02
N LYS A 572 -37.50 18.03 7.67
CA LYS A 572 -38.69 18.89 7.68
C LYS A 572 -38.44 20.27 8.30
N GLN A 573 -37.61 20.36 9.35
CA GLN A 573 -37.28 21.63 9.97
C GLN A 573 -36.36 22.47 9.07
N ILE A 574 -35.35 21.85 8.46
CA ILE A 574 -34.39 22.50 7.55
C ILE A 574 -35.08 23.01 6.27
N THR A 575 -36.02 22.22 5.72
CA THR A 575 -36.76 22.60 4.51
C THR A 575 -37.77 23.70 4.74
N GLN A 576 -38.50 23.67 5.87
CA GLN A 576 -39.44 24.73 6.27
C GLN A 576 -38.73 26.02 6.70
N ASN A 577 -37.57 25.92 7.36
CA ASN A 577 -36.79 27.06 7.84
C ASN A 577 -35.29 26.90 7.53
N PRO A 578 -34.84 27.20 6.29
CA PRO A 578 -33.44 27.05 5.88
C PRO A 578 -32.42 27.82 6.74
N PHE A 579 -32.84 28.84 7.48
CA PHE A 579 -31.96 29.62 8.35
C PHE A 579 -31.37 28.80 9.51
N CYS A 580 -32.07 27.77 10.01
CA CYS A 580 -31.55 26.94 11.11
C CYS A 580 -30.49 25.92 10.66
N MET A 581 -30.16 25.82 9.36
CA MET A 581 -29.15 24.88 8.89
C MET A 581 -27.78 25.12 9.54
N ASN A 582 -27.42 26.39 9.81
CA ASN A 582 -26.14 26.75 10.42
C ASN A 582 -26.09 26.37 11.91
N ASP A 583 -27.23 26.27 12.59
CA ASP A 583 -27.32 25.87 13.99
C ASP A 583 -27.33 24.33 14.13
N ILE A 584 -27.84 23.62 13.12
CA ILE A 584 -27.99 22.16 13.09
C ILE A 584 -26.73 21.46 12.54
N CYS A 585 -26.18 21.97 11.45
CA CYS A 585 -25.05 21.38 10.72
C CYS A 585 -24.06 22.47 10.23
N PRO A 586 -23.35 23.16 11.14
CA PRO A 586 -22.46 24.29 10.82
C PRO A 586 -21.28 23.94 9.91
N HIS A 587 -20.90 22.67 9.78
CA HIS A 587 -19.75 22.24 8.97
C HIS A 587 -20.15 21.77 7.56
N LEU A 588 -21.44 21.51 7.32
CA LEU A 588 -21.94 21.10 6.01
C LEU A 588 -22.29 22.31 5.13
N THR A 589 -21.88 22.27 3.86
CA THR A 589 -22.22 23.32 2.90
C THR A 589 -23.63 23.14 2.35
N GLY A 590 -24.30 24.24 1.98
CA GLY A 590 -25.64 24.23 1.40
C GLY A 590 -25.84 23.21 0.25
N PRO A 591 -24.90 23.07 -0.72
CA PRO A 591 -24.98 22.02 -1.75
C PRO A 591 -24.97 20.59 -1.23
N ILE A 592 -24.21 20.30 -0.16
CA ILE A 592 -24.19 18.98 0.48
C ILE A 592 -25.54 18.71 1.15
N ILE A 593 -26.05 19.68 1.92
CA ILE A 593 -27.33 19.58 2.62
C ILE A 593 -28.48 19.38 1.60
N LEU A 594 -28.50 20.15 0.51
CA LEU A 594 -29.47 19.98 -0.59
C LEU A 594 -29.40 18.58 -1.20
N THR A 595 -28.19 18.04 -1.39
CA THR A 595 -27.99 16.71 -1.97
C THR A 595 -28.50 15.62 -1.03
N LEU A 596 -28.22 15.71 0.28
CA LEU A 596 -28.75 14.79 1.29
C LEU A 596 -30.29 14.84 1.33
N LEU A 597 -30.89 16.03 1.42
CA LEU A 597 -32.35 16.22 1.47
C LEU A 597 -33.05 15.72 0.19
N LYS A 598 -32.40 15.79 -0.97
CA LYS A 598 -32.90 15.27 -2.26
C LYS A 598 -32.64 13.78 -2.45
N HIS A 599 -31.66 13.23 -1.75
CA HIS A 599 -31.41 11.79 -1.72
C HIS A 599 -32.28 11.08 -0.68
N GLN A 600 -32.84 11.80 0.30
CA GLN A 600 -33.72 11.23 1.30
C GLN A 600 -34.90 10.48 0.68
N THR A 601 -35.03 9.20 1.01
CA THR A 601 -36.17 8.35 0.63
C THR A 601 -37.06 8.13 1.84
N SER A 602 -38.37 7.99 1.59
CA SER A 602 -39.33 7.71 2.65
C SER A 602 -39.13 6.33 3.28
N ASP A 603 -39.47 6.23 4.56
CA ASP A 603 -39.51 5.01 5.36
C ASP A 603 -40.70 5.05 6.33
N GLU A 604 -40.89 4.02 7.15
CA GLU A 604 -42.01 3.88 8.10
C GLU A 604 -42.14 5.07 9.07
N TYR A 605 -41.05 5.78 9.37
CA TYR A 605 -41.00 6.93 10.27
C TYR A 605 -41.05 8.27 9.51
N HIS A 606 -40.84 8.27 8.20
CA HIS A 606 -40.77 9.45 7.35
C HIS A 606 -41.50 9.25 6.00
N ASN A 607 -42.83 9.17 6.04
CA ASN A 607 -43.66 8.81 4.87
C ASN A 607 -43.79 9.90 3.77
N GLU A 608 -43.37 11.15 4.02
CA GLU A 608 -43.56 12.29 3.12
C GLU A 608 -42.24 12.76 2.50
N GLU A 609 -42.25 13.13 1.22
CA GLU A 609 -41.08 13.75 0.57
C GLU A 609 -40.86 15.20 1.04
N ASN A 610 -39.59 15.63 1.01
CA ASN A 610 -39.17 16.98 1.38
C ASN A 610 -39.56 18.04 0.33
N ASP A 611 -40.28 19.12 0.71
CA ASP A 611 -40.41 20.31 -0.14
C ASP A 611 -39.12 21.15 -0.11
N LEU A 612 -38.30 21.01 -1.14
CA LEU A 612 -37.01 21.71 -1.27
C LEU A 612 -37.15 23.16 -1.74
N SER A 613 -38.35 23.65 -2.08
CA SER A 613 -38.57 24.92 -2.78
C SER A 613 -38.01 26.14 -2.02
N LEU A 614 -38.22 26.19 -0.70
CA LEU A 614 -37.69 27.26 0.15
C LEU A 614 -36.16 27.15 0.33
N PHE A 615 -35.64 25.93 0.46
CA PHE A 615 -34.22 25.67 0.68
C PHE A 615 -33.37 25.99 -0.56
N ILE A 616 -33.84 25.61 -1.75
CA ILE A 616 -33.22 25.96 -3.04
C ILE A 616 -33.18 27.49 -3.20
N LYS A 617 -34.30 28.16 -2.99
CA LYS A 617 -34.40 29.64 -3.04
C LYS A 617 -33.47 30.34 -2.04
N TYR A 618 -33.29 29.78 -0.85
CA TYR A 618 -32.39 30.31 0.17
C TYR A 618 -30.91 30.14 -0.20
N THR A 619 -30.51 28.92 -0.58
CA THR A 619 -29.12 28.59 -0.92
C THR A 619 -28.67 29.15 -2.26
N LYS A 620 -29.62 29.50 -3.16
CA LYS A 620 -29.37 29.93 -4.55
C LYS A 620 -28.62 28.89 -5.39
N ASN A 621 -28.74 27.61 -5.01
CA ASN A 621 -28.11 26.48 -5.67
C ASN A 621 -29.19 25.54 -6.19
N ASP A 622 -29.46 25.60 -7.49
CA ASP A 622 -30.53 24.81 -8.12
C ASP A 622 -30.01 23.46 -8.67
N SER A 623 -28.69 23.30 -8.78
CA SER A 623 -28.04 22.11 -9.33
C SER A 623 -27.54 21.15 -8.24
N ILE A 624 -27.77 19.85 -8.44
CA ILE A 624 -26.89 18.84 -7.85
C ILE A 624 -25.52 19.05 -8.50
N VAL A 625 -24.51 19.33 -7.70
CA VAL A 625 -23.12 19.28 -8.16
C VAL A 625 -22.72 17.79 -8.12
N SER A 626 -22.62 17.16 -9.29
CA SER A 626 -22.26 15.73 -9.44
C SER A 626 -20.92 15.38 -8.81
N ASP A 627 -20.05 16.39 -8.67
CA ASP A 627 -18.64 16.25 -8.31
C ASP A 627 -18.39 16.73 -6.87
N LEU A 628 -19.41 16.69 -5.99
CA LEU A 628 -19.26 17.02 -4.56
C LEU A 628 -18.36 16.01 -3.86
N GLN A 629 -17.09 16.38 -3.69
CA GLN A 629 -16.16 15.66 -2.82
C GLN A 629 -15.89 16.48 -1.56
N VAL A 630 -16.37 15.97 -0.43
CA VAL A 630 -16.01 16.48 0.90
C VAL A 630 -14.55 16.14 1.15
N GLN A 631 -13.76 17.16 1.44
CA GLN A 631 -12.38 17.00 1.86
C GLN A 631 -12.32 16.88 3.39
N PRO A 632 -11.32 16.17 3.95
CA PRO A 632 -11.06 16.16 5.38
C PRO A 632 -10.87 17.58 5.92
N LEU A 633 -11.23 17.80 7.19
CA LEU A 633 -10.92 19.05 7.89
C LEU A 633 -9.40 19.32 7.83
N SER A 634 -9.01 20.56 7.53
CA SER A 634 -7.62 20.94 7.30
C SER A 634 -6.86 21.10 8.62
N TRP A 635 -6.15 20.06 9.04
CA TRP A 635 -5.40 20.07 10.29
C TRP A 635 -3.89 20.29 10.08
N ASN A 636 -3.50 21.56 10.03
CA ASN A 636 -2.14 22.01 9.71
C ASN A 636 -1.20 21.99 10.94
N ARG A 637 -1.07 20.84 11.62
CA ARG A 637 -0.31 20.70 12.88
C ARG A 637 0.92 19.79 12.83
N ILE A 638 1.44 19.52 11.63
CA ILE A 638 2.69 18.77 11.47
C ILE A 638 3.87 19.41 12.23
N GLU A 639 3.84 20.73 12.43
CA GLU A 639 4.84 21.46 13.23
C GLU A 639 4.94 21.00 14.68
N GLU A 640 3.84 20.58 15.33
CA GLU A 640 3.87 20.15 16.74
C GLU A 640 4.70 18.87 16.89
N ILE A 641 4.48 17.88 16.03
CA ILE A 641 5.25 16.62 15.97
C ILE A 641 6.72 16.88 15.64
N VAL A 642 6.97 17.74 14.66
CA VAL A 642 8.30 18.15 14.20
C VAL A 642 9.12 18.74 15.35
N MET A 643 8.47 19.37 16.34
CA MET A 643 9.13 19.90 17.54
C MET A 643 9.44 18.84 18.60
N GLU A 644 8.75 17.70 18.64
CA GLU A 644 9.02 16.61 19.60
C GLU A 644 10.08 15.60 19.11
N LEU A 645 10.20 15.39 17.79
CA LEU A 645 11.13 14.40 17.21
C LEU A 645 12.62 14.62 17.61
N ASN A 646 13.27 13.62 18.21
CA ASN A 646 14.70 13.70 18.53
C ASN A 646 15.54 13.70 17.24
N THR A 647 16.38 14.73 17.06
CA THR A 647 17.27 14.89 15.90
C THR A 647 18.76 14.81 16.23
N GLU A 648 19.17 14.66 17.49
CA GLU A 648 20.57 14.84 17.91
C GLU A 648 21.55 13.89 17.21
N ASN A 649 21.13 12.64 17.00
CA ASN A 649 21.97 11.56 16.47
C ASN A 649 22.09 11.53 14.94
N TRP A 650 21.64 12.57 14.23
CA TRP A 650 21.53 12.56 12.77
C TRP A 650 22.85 12.32 12.03
N LYS A 651 24.01 12.57 12.68
CA LYS A 651 25.36 12.38 12.13
C LYS A 651 26.02 11.04 12.48
N GLU A 652 25.39 10.17 13.27
CA GLU A 652 25.99 8.90 13.71
C GLU A 652 26.16 7.87 12.58
N PHE A 653 25.65 8.17 11.38
CA PHE A 653 25.79 7.32 10.21
C PHE A 653 27.21 7.26 9.66
N SER A 654 27.52 6.10 9.08
CA SER A 654 28.76 5.84 8.37
C SER A 654 28.48 5.30 6.97
N PHE A 655 29.37 5.62 6.04
CA PHE A 655 29.23 5.30 4.62
C PHE A 655 30.48 4.57 4.12
N ASP A 656 30.29 3.64 3.20
CA ASP A 656 31.41 2.96 2.56
C ASP A 656 32.12 3.88 1.55
N GLN A 657 33.40 3.60 1.29
CA GLN A 657 34.20 4.40 0.37
C GLN A 657 33.68 4.45 -1.07
N LYS A 658 32.87 3.49 -1.54
CA LYS A 658 32.30 3.54 -2.91
C LYS A 658 31.16 4.56 -2.94
N THR A 659 30.25 4.52 -1.98
CA THR A 659 29.16 5.51 -1.84
C THR A 659 29.72 6.91 -1.63
N ALA A 660 30.72 7.08 -0.76
CA ALA A 660 31.37 8.37 -0.55
C ALA A 660 32.14 8.90 -1.79
N ARG A 661 32.60 8.04 -2.71
CA ARG A 661 33.19 8.47 -3.99
C ARG A 661 32.13 8.97 -4.99
N VAL A 662 30.93 8.39 -4.99
CA VAL A 662 29.80 8.86 -5.81
C VAL A 662 29.22 10.15 -5.25
N PHE A 663 29.19 10.28 -3.91
CA PHE A 663 28.65 11.43 -3.19
C PHE A 663 29.70 12.03 -2.22
N PRO A 664 30.69 12.79 -2.73
CA PRO A 664 31.81 13.31 -1.93
C PRO A 664 31.41 14.16 -0.72
N PHE A 665 30.27 14.84 -0.80
CA PHE A 665 29.74 15.65 0.31
C PHE A 665 29.46 14.83 1.57
N LEU A 666 29.29 13.50 1.50
CA LEU A 666 29.05 12.69 2.69
C LEU A 666 30.21 12.76 3.69
N SER A 667 31.44 12.87 3.22
CA SER A 667 32.64 12.99 4.07
C SER A 667 32.75 14.31 4.84
N ASP A 668 31.94 15.32 4.48
CA ASP A 668 31.83 16.60 5.19
C ASP A 668 30.93 16.50 6.46
N TYR A 669 30.07 15.48 6.55
CA TYR A 669 29.03 15.36 7.59
C TYR A 669 29.05 14.03 8.35
N PHE A 670 29.59 12.96 7.75
CA PHE A 670 29.50 11.58 8.23
C PHE A 670 30.86 10.88 8.22
N HIS A 671 30.98 9.80 9.00
CA HIS A 671 32.17 8.96 8.95
C HIS A 671 32.21 8.12 7.65
N VAL A 672 33.39 8.00 7.04
CA VAL A 672 33.62 7.17 5.86
C VAL A 672 34.66 6.10 6.19
N TYR A 673 34.35 4.84 5.89
CA TYR A 673 35.24 3.68 6.06
C TYR A 673 36.11 3.42 4.82
#